data_AF-A0A8J6HC84-F1
#
_entry.id   AF-A0A8J6HC84-F1
#
_cell.length_a   1.000
_cell.length_b   1.000
_cell.length_c   1.000
_cell.angle_alpha   90.00
_cell.angle_beta   90.00
_cell.angle_gamma   90.00
#
_symmetry.space_group_name_H-M   'P 1'
#
loop_
_entity.id
_entity.type
_entity.pdbx_description
1 polymer ?
#
loop_
_entity_poly.entity_id
_entity_poly.type
_entity_poly.pdbx_seq_one_letter_code
_entity_poly.pdbx_strand_id
1 'polypeptide(L)'
;MKLLLFIVLCFSTIWGATIQKRRPYRLDKKIDGRIIGGIPAKDTEFPHVVSIWTTTPLGRYFCGGAVIDRQWILTAGHCVQDAVSFSIQLGSINLSGTDPQRVTVTATSSIVHPDFDEETLVNNIGLINLPEALKYTDYINVIALPTEALPDNTVSTAIGWGQVNDDESGPVNTLQKVEVVTLSNEHCKYTYGSQITDNMVCALGAYNEGICIGDIGTPLIQGQGEDSGSILDDIQQRIIGGIGATSARFPYSAAIYQTTPSGTFFCGGALINNQWVLTAGHCVADATEFIVQIGSAKLKDTDPNRELLSTSTYVLHPEFNPDTLENDIGLIKFHMPVTFTDYIKPIPFASSDMSVGEPGITMGWGQTSDANPGLTENLLYVYVVSITNEECSYYFGAQIKDSMLCVDGNYNQGFCWGDSGGPLVRHVSTGGEEHVGGRIIGGEEARAGQFPFAAALYVRTADATTFCSGALISNLWILTAGHCIDGALLITAQLGSNLLQGTDPNRLTIATDNLVIHPLFDPLTLENDVGLVMFRMAITLSDYIQPTSFFPIVDLPGSAPVTTFGWGQTSDEVAGLTNELQYVQLTTLSNEECTLVFGSQIVDTMVCIDGNYNEGTCRGDSGSPLIQNIGGGHTLIVGIASFISTNGCESCTGGRIFEGQEAITPYRWPFMAAVYVQTSTARFFCGGALWGREWIITAGQCVDGATLFTIQIGSITLEDEDPNRVTLTSSEYIIRPDYNPDTLENDLGLIKLNETFAITPTSQPIAWLPTTPLDNETIVSVFGWGQTSDDGPLPVNLLHWNTVTALNNEDCRLIYGNQLKDNMVCVAGDYNNKTRTCSGDSGGPLVQYYGSGLSVIVGISSFVSGNGCESSDPSGFTRTYPYNDWIKNITNHI
;
A
#
# COMPACT_ATOMS: atom_id res chain seq x y z
N MET A 1 -28.30 76.27 -33.95
CA MET A 1 -27.23 76.73 -33.02
C MET A 1 -26.39 75.50 -32.67
N LYS A 2 -25.09 75.46 -32.97
CA LYS A 2 -23.94 76.11 -32.26
C LYS A 2 -23.75 75.60 -30.81
N LEU A 3 -22.55 75.43 -30.25
CA LEU A 3 -21.18 75.12 -30.74
C LEU A 3 -20.26 75.04 -29.48
N LEU A 4 -19.49 73.95 -29.27
CA LEU A 4 -18.22 73.74 -28.50
C LEU A 4 -17.88 74.50 -27.16
N LEU A 5 -16.79 74.00 -26.53
CA LEU A 5 -15.87 74.61 -25.53
C LEU A 5 -16.19 74.43 -24.02
N PHE A 6 -15.23 74.14 -23.10
CA PHE A 6 -13.78 73.80 -23.21
C PHE A 6 -13.18 73.13 -21.94
N ILE A 7 -11.93 72.67 -22.05
CA ILE A 7 -11.03 72.07 -21.03
C ILE A 7 -10.25 73.14 -20.24
N VAL A 8 -9.93 72.92 -18.94
CA VAL A 8 -8.85 73.58 -18.16
C VAL A 8 -8.13 72.55 -17.25
N LEU A 9 -7.10 72.95 -16.47
CA LEU A 9 -5.82 72.24 -16.43
C LEU A 9 -4.90 72.55 -15.20
N CYS A 10 -4.58 71.53 -14.38
CA CYS A 10 -3.38 71.37 -13.51
C CYS A 10 -2.95 72.42 -12.43
N PHE A 11 -2.01 71.97 -11.56
CA PHE A 11 -1.16 72.67 -10.56
C PHE A 11 -1.79 72.96 -9.15
N SER A 12 -1.10 72.86 -8.00
CA SER A 12 0.35 72.64 -7.69
C SER A 12 0.66 72.14 -6.26
N THR A 13 1.80 71.43 -6.09
CA THR A 13 2.76 71.39 -4.92
C THR A 13 2.26 71.09 -3.49
N ILE A 14 2.65 70.01 -2.77
CA ILE A 14 3.97 69.52 -2.27
C ILE A 14 4.22 69.81 -0.77
N TRP A 15 4.57 68.73 -0.04
CA TRP A 15 5.11 68.60 1.34
C TRP A 15 4.21 68.77 2.58
N GLY A 16 4.24 67.76 3.47
CA GLY A 16 3.85 67.93 4.88
C GLY A 16 3.18 66.79 5.65
N ALA A 17 3.47 65.50 5.41
CA ALA A 17 2.93 64.41 6.25
C ALA A 17 4.02 63.43 6.72
N THR A 18 4.18 63.32 8.03
CA THR A 18 5.26 62.57 8.71
C THR A 18 5.05 61.06 8.65
N ILE A 19 6.13 60.31 8.41
CA ILE A 19 6.15 58.84 8.49
C ILE A 19 5.81 58.39 9.91
N GLN A 20 4.64 57.78 10.11
CA GLN A 20 4.43 56.89 11.24
C GLN A 20 4.90 55.47 10.86
N LYS A 21 5.87 54.97 11.62
CA LYS A 21 6.33 53.59 11.56
C LYS A 21 5.17 52.64 11.89
N ARG A 22 4.59 51.96 10.91
CA ARG A 22 3.89 50.70 11.15
C ARG A 22 4.93 49.59 11.33
N ARG A 23 4.69 48.70 12.29
CA ARG A 23 5.56 47.54 12.56
C ARG A 23 5.48 46.57 11.37
N PRO A 24 6.55 45.82 11.05
CA PRO A 24 6.45 44.73 10.09
C PRO A 24 5.45 43.70 10.61
N TYR A 25 4.46 43.35 9.77
CA TYR A 25 3.59 42.21 10.02
C TYR A 25 4.35 40.97 9.56
N ARG A 26 4.56 39.99 10.44
CA ARG A 26 5.18 38.73 10.06
C ARG A 26 4.23 37.95 9.15
N LEU A 27 4.74 37.50 8.01
CA LEU A 27 4.13 36.45 7.21
C LEU A 27 4.43 35.08 7.86
N ASP A 28 3.83 34.81 9.00
CA ASP A 28 3.86 33.47 9.64
C ASP A 28 2.75 32.57 9.05
N LYS A 29 2.64 32.52 7.72
CA LYS A 29 1.78 31.57 6.99
C LYS A 29 2.69 30.48 6.41
N LYS A 30 3.03 29.49 7.24
CA LYS A 30 3.84 28.33 6.84
C LYS A 30 3.11 27.61 5.68
N ILE A 31 3.74 27.60 4.51
CA ILE A 31 3.25 26.89 3.33
C ILE A 31 3.69 25.43 3.50
N ASP A 32 2.77 24.57 3.94
CA ASP A 32 3.05 23.16 4.18
C ASP A 32 2.91 22.35 2.88
N GLY A 33 3.71 22.72 1.86
CA GLY A 33 4.07 21.82 0.78
C GLY A 33 5.21 20.93 1.27
N ARG A 34 5.10 19.61 1.07
CA ARG A 34 5.93 18.56 1.70
C ARG A 34 6.54 17.61 0.67
N ILE A 35 7.87 17.44 0.60
CA ILE A 35 8.44 16.09 0.36
C ILE A 35 8.58 15.49 1.76
N ILE A 36 7.93 14.37 1.99
CA ILE A 36 8.31 13.43 3.04
C ILE A 36 8.52 12.08 2.30
N GLY A 37 9.08 11.04 2.92
CA GLY A 37 9.10 9.68 2.34
C GLY A 37 10.02 9.43 1.12
N GLY A 38 10.58 10.47 0.51
CA GLY A 38 11.48 10.33 -0.64
C GLY A 38 12.75 9.52 -0.34
N ILE A 39 13.29 8.85 -1.37
CA ILE A 39 14.53 8.07 -1.30
C ILE A 39 15.71 8.84 -1.91
N PRO A 40 16.97 8.59 -1.48
CA PRO A 40 18.13 9.22 -2.09
C PRO A 40 18.26 8.88 -3.58
N ALA A 41 18.50 9.90 -4.40
CA ALA A 41 18.85 9.72 -5.81
C ALA A 41 20.25 9.12 -5.96
N LYS A 42 20.46 8.32 -7.01
CA LYS A 42 21.78 7.77 -7.34
C LYS A 42 22.65 8.82 -8.03
N ASP A 43 23.97 8.63 -7.98
CA ASP A 43 24.89 9.37 -8.85
C ASP A 43 24.48 9.19 -10.32
N THR A 44 24.64 10.24 -11.13
CA THR A 44 24.25 10.31 -12.55
C THR A 44 22.75 10.11 -12.88
N GLU A 45 21.87 9.89 -11.90
CA GLU A 45 20.44 9.63 -12.15
C GLU A 45 19.71 10.85 -12.74
N PHE A 46 20.01 12.04 -12.22
CA PHE A 46 19.39 13.30 -12.66
C PHE A 46 20.46 14.37 -13.01
N PRO A 47 21.24 14.18 -14.09
CA PRO A 47 22.42 14.99 -14.41
C PRO A 47 22.07 16.42 -14.87
N HIS A 48 20.78 16.71 -15.04
CA HIS A 48 20.24 18.02 -15.41
C HIS A 48 19.73 18.82 -14.20
N VAL A 49 19.61 18.22 -13.01
CA VAL A 49 19.14 18.94 -11.81
C VAL A 49 20.28 19.76 -11.22
N VAL A 50 19.98 21.03 -10.87
CA VAL A 50 20.97 21.95 -10.29
C VAL A 50 20.44 22.56 -9.00
N SER A 51 21.33 22.86 -8.06
CA SER A 51 20.98 23.67 -6.88
C SER A 51 21.41 25.12 -7.09
N ILE A 52 20.58 26.04 -6.63
CA ILE A 52 20.71 27.48 -6.87
C ILE A 52 20.62 28.22 -5.54
N TRP A 53 21.68 28.92 -5.20
CA TRP A 53 21.65 29.91 -4.13
C TRP A 53 21.50 31.31 -4.71
N THR A 54 20.26 31.83 -4.69
CA THR A 54 19.96 33.20 -5.12
C THR A 54 20.32 34.20 -4.03
N THR A 55 20.99 35.28 -4.41
CA THR A 55 21.32 36.43 -3.56
C THR A 55 20.52 37.63 -4.02
N THR A 56 19.80 38.28 -3.10
CA THR A 56 19.05 39.53 -3.34
C THR A 56 19.57 40.62 -2.38
N PRO A 57 19.13 41.89 -2.51
CA PRO A 57 19.47 42.95 -1.55
C PRO A 57 18.95 42.70 -0.12
N LEU A 58 17.99 41.78 0.06
CA LEU A 58 17.34 41.49 1.34
C LEU A 58 17.88 40.24 2.04
N GLY A 59 18.52 39.33 1.31
CA GLY A 59 19.06 38.09 1.87
C GLY A 59 19.54 37.10 0.80
N ARG A 60 19.75 35.86 1.22
CA ARG A 60 20.10 34.73 0.35
C ARG A 60 19.14 33.58 0.65
N TYR A 61 18.61 32.94 -0.38
CA TYR A 61 17.72 31.78 -0.26
C TYR A 61 18.12 30.69 -1.26
N PHE A 62 17.51 29.51 -1.11
CA PHE A 62 17.79 28.31 -1.89
C PHE A 62 16.63 28.00 -2.83
N CYS A 63 16.96 27.57 -4.05
CA CYS A 63 16.04 27.04 -5.04
C CYS A 63 16.71 25.88 -5.79
N GLY A 64 15.91 25.07 -6.47
CA GLY A 64 16.37 24.16 -7.51
C GLY A 64 16.30 24.77 -8.92
N GLY A 65 16.79 24.01 -9.89
CA GLY A 65 16.67 24.31 -11.31
C GLY A 65 16.93 23.09 -12.19
N ALA A 66 16.75 23.26 -13.49
CA ALA A 66 17.11 22.29 -14.52
C ALA A 66 17.99 22.92 -15.61
N VAL A 67 19.01 22.21 -16.09
CA VAL A 67 19.78 22.59 -17.28
C VAL A 67 18.91 22.32 -18.52
N ILE A 68 18.54 23.36 -19.27
CA ILE A 68 17.73 23.22 -20.50
C ILE A 68 18.53 23.50 -21.78
N ASP A 69 19.68 24.18 -21.65
CA ASP A 69 20.67 24.38 -22.71
C ASP A 69 22.06 24.58 -22.09
N ARG A 70 23.12 24.51 -22.91
CA ARG A 70 24.51 24.77 -22.49
C ARG A 70 24.70 26.09 -21.73
N GLN A 71 23.87 27.10 -21.96
CA GLN A 71 23.96 28.39 -21.26
C GLN A 71 22.74 28.75 -20.43
N TRP A 72 21.73 27.88 -20.31
CA TRP A 72 20.46 28.24 -19.68
C TRP A 72 20.00 27.24 -18.63
N ILE A 73 19.73 27.77 -17.44
CA ILE A 73 19.05 27.08 -16.35
C ILE A 73 17.60 27.57 -16.29
N LEU A 74 16.65 26.64 -16.25
CA LEU A 74 15.25 26.89 -15.94
C LEU A 74 15.02 26.74 -14.43
N THR A 75 14.22 27.61 -13.84
CA THR A 75 13.84 27.60 -12.42
C THR A 75 12.52 28.37 -12.24
N ALA A 76 12.06 28.56 -11.01
CA ALA A 76 10.87 29.35 -10.71
C ALA A 76 11.11 30.86 -10.91
N GLY A 77 10.09 31.59 -11.35
CA GLY A 77 10.17 33.03 -11.62
C GLY A 77 10.56 33.86 -10.39
N HIS A 78 10.02 33.48 -9.23
CA HIS A 78 10.33 34.13 -7.96
C HIS A 78 11.75 33.82 -7.45
N CYS A 79 12.38 32.74 -7.93
CA CYS A 79 13.79 32.42 -7.63
C CYS A 79 14.79 33.32 -8.38
N VAL A 80 14.33 34.07 -9.39
CA VAL A 80 15.15 35.01 -10.18
C VAL A 80 14.71 36.47 -10.06
N GLN A 81 13.55 36.74 -9.45
CA GLN A 81 13.08 38.08 -9.15
C GLN A 81 14.01 38.78 -8.14
N ASP A 82 14.34 40.04 -8.41
CA ASP A 82 15.21 40.90 -7.58
C ASP A 82 16.59 40.30 -7.21
N ALA A 83 17.02 39.27 -7.94
CA ALA A 83 18.31 38.63 -7.78
C ALA A 83 19.46 39.52 -8.29
N VAL A 84 20.51 39.66 -7.46
CA VAL A 84 21.76 40.33 -7.85
C VAL A 84 22.83 39.33 -8.31
N SER A 85 22.77 38.09 -7.82
CA SER A 85 23.63 37.00 -8.27
C SER A 85 23.09 35.63 -7.87
N PHE A 86 23.52 34.62 -8.62
CA PHE A 86 23.23 33.20 -8.40
C PHE A 86 24.54 32.45 -8.20
N SER A 87 24.58 31.54 -7.23
CA SER A 87 25.64 30.55 -7.09
C SER A 87 25.01 29.19 -7.33
N ILE A 88 25.35 28.59 -8.48
CA ILE A 88 24.71 27.40 -9.03
C ILE A 88 25.68 26.23 -8.90
N GLN A 89 25.22 25.11 -8.34
CA GLN A 89 26.01 23.87 -8.24
C GLN A 89 25.33 22.76 -9.06
N LEU A 90 26.15 22.05 -9.83
CA LEU A 90 25.74 20.97 -10.74
C LEU A 90 26.86 19.92 -10.83
N GLY A 91 26.52 18.69 -11.25
CA GLY A 91 27.48 17.58 -11.30
C GLY A 91 27.71 16.82 -9.99
N SER A 92 26.85 17.00 -8.97
CA SER A 92 26.97 16.30 -7.68
C SER A 92 25.62 16.26 -6.97
N ILE A 93 25.22 15.08 -6.48
CA ILE A 93 23.99 14.91 -5.68
C ILE A 93 24.12 15.45 -4.25
N ASN A 94 25.32 15.83 -3.81
CA ASN A 94 25.59 16.30 -2.45
C ASN A 94 25.86 17.81 -2.40
N LEU A 95 25.18 18.55 -1.52
CA LEU A 95 25.38 20.00 -1.34
C LEU A 95 26.68 20.34 -0.59
N SER A 96 27.15 19.47 0.30
CA SER A 96 28.42 19.63 1.03
C SER A 96 29.44 18.53 0.70
N GLY A 97 30.63 18.58 1.30
CA GLY A 97 31.73 17.64 1.02
C GLY A 97 32.55 17.99 -0.22
N THR A 98 33.59 17.18 -0.48
CA THR A 98 34.45 17.29 -1.67
C THR A 98 34.04 16.27 -2.71
N ASP A 99 33.67 16.72 -3.90
CA ASP A 99 33.29 15.89 -5.03
C ASP A 99 34.04 16.38 -6.28
N PRO A 100 34.78 15.52 -7.00
CA PRO A 100 35.55 15.90 -8.19
C PRO A 100 34.70 16.21 -9.43
N GLN A 101 33.44 15.79 -9.49
CA GLN A 101 32.52 16.04 -10.60
C GLN A 101 31.74 17.35 -10.44
N ARG A 102 31.72 17.89 -9.21
CA ARG A 102 31.02 19.13 -8.87
C ARG A 102 31.59 20.34 -9.60
N VAL A 103 30.73 21.04 -10.33
CA VAL A 103 31.01 22.35 -10.91
C VAL A 103 30.14 23.40 -10.22
N THR A 104 30.74 24.53 -9.88
CA THR A 104 30.02 25.70 -9.33
C THR A 104 30.20 26.89 -10.28
N VAL A 105 29.08 27.50 -10.68
CA VAL A 105 29.03 28.65 -11.59
C VAL A 105 28.38 29.83 -10.88
N THR A 106 28.92 31.02 -11.08
CA THR A 106 28.30 32.27 -10.60
C THR A 106 27.69 33.01 -11.79
N ALA A 107 26.39 33.30 -11.73
CA ALA A 107 25.67 34.07 -12.75
C ALA A 107 25.08 35.36 -12.17
N THR A 108 24.83 36.36 -13.02
CA THR A 108 24.23 37.66 -12.65
C THR A 108 23.17 38.14 -13.63
N SER A 109 22.81 37.31 -14.61
CA SER A 109 21.81 37.61 -15.64
C SER A 109 20.70 36.57 -15.58
N SER A 110 19.48 37.05 -15.43
CA SER A 110 18.27 36.24 -15.46
C SER A 110 17.17 36.93 -16.27
N ILE A 111 16.15 36.16 -16.61
CA ILE A 111 14.92 36.62 -17.25
C ILE A 111 13.77 36.00 -16.43
N VAL A 112 12.93 36.84 -15.82
CA VAL A 112 11.65 36.42 -15.26
C VAL A 112 10.59 36.46 -16.36
N HIS A 113 9.59 35.58 -16.33
CA HIS A 113 8.50 35.62 -17.30
C HIS A 113 7.80 37.00 -17.26
N PRO A 114 7.51 37.65 -18.41
CA PRO A 114 7.00 39.03 -18.44
C PRO A 114 5.61 39.17 -17.80
N ASP A 115 4.80 38.12 -17.87
CA ASP A 115 3.47 38.04 -17.25
C ASP A 115 3.49 37.26 -15.92
N PHE A 116 4.64 37.23 -15.22
CA PHE A 116 4.72 36.65 -13.88
C PHE A 116 4.05 37.56 -12.84
N ASP A 117 3.18 36.98 -12.01
CA ASP A 117 2.50 37.64 -10.90
C ASP A 117 2.93 37.02 -9.56
N GLU A 118 3.52 37.83 -8.68
CA GLU A 118 4.02 37.41 -7.36
C GLU A 118 2.88 37.14 -6.35
N GLU A 119 1.71 37.78 -6.50
CA GLU A 119 0.57 37.57 -5.59
C GLU A 119 -0.20 36.28 -5.91
N THR A 120 -0.29 35.91 -7.20
CA THR A 120 -1.06 34.74 -7.67
C THR A 120 -0.19 33.55 -8.09
N LEU A 121 1.12 33.73 -8.20
CA LEU A 121 2.09 32.77 -8.75
C LEU A 121 1.80 32.32 -10.19
N VAL A 122 0.95 33.05 -10.92
CA VAL A 122 0.66 32.78 -12.33
C VAL A 122 1.91 33.05 -13.16
N ASN A 123 2.25 32.11 -14.06
CA ASN A 123 3.46 32.12 -14.88
C ASN A 123 4.78 32.21 -14.07
N ASN A 124 4.89 31.47 -12.96
CA ASN A 124 6.06 31.47 -12.08
C ASN A 124 7.31 30.78 -12.68
N ILE A 125 7.77 31.25 -13.83
CA ILE A 125 8.90 30.69 -14.61
C ILE A 125 10.04 31.71 -14.72
N GLY A 126 11.27 31.24 -14.55
CA GLY A 126 12.49 32.03 -14.59
C GLY A 126 13.62 31.32 -15.32
N LEU A 127 14.45 32.09 -16.02
CA LEU A 127 15.65 31.62 -16.72
C LEU A 127 16.88 32.31 -16.14
N ILE A 128 17.98 31.57 -15.98
CA ILE A 128 19.29 32.13 -15.63
C ILE A 128 20.27 31.88 -16.78
N ASN A 129 20.94 32.94 -17.21
CA ASN A 129 21.94 32.92 -18.26
C ASN A 129 23.33 32.72 -17.66
N LEU A 130 24.02 31.64 -18.05
CA LEU A 130 25.35 31.31 -17.57
C LEU A 130 26.43 32.10 -18.34
N PRO A 131 27.43 32.68 -17.65
CA PRO A 131 28.46 33.51 -18.29
C PRO A 131 29.37 32.72 -19.25
N GLU A 132 29.48 31.41 -19.05
CA GLU A 132 30.19 30.47 -19.91
C GLU A 132 29.30 29.24 -20.18
N ALA A 133 29.49 28.62 -21.35
CA ALA A 133 28.77 27.41 -21.74
C ALA A 133 29.25 26.18 -20.95
N LEU A 134 28.30 25.44 -20.38
CA LEU A 134 28.55 24.18 -19.71
C LEU A 134 29.19 23.14 -20.64
N LYS A 135 30.10 22.37 -20.07
CA LYS A 135 30.62 21.13 -20.67
C LYS A 135 29.78 19.99 -20.14
N TYR A 136 29.10 19.29 -21.03
CA TYR A 136 28.33 18.12 -20.65
C TYR A 136 29.25 16.97 -20.25
N THR A 137 28.82 16.22 -19.24
CA THR A 137 29.43 15.00 -18.70
C THR A 137 28.30 14.07 -18.27
N ASP A 138 28.62 12.85 -17.86
CA ASP A 138 27.64 11.89 -17.33
C ASP A 138 26.92 12.41 -16.05
N TYR A 139 27.48 13.45 -15.42
CA TYR A 139 26.96 14.12 -14.22
C TYR A 139 26.29 15.47 -14.53
N ILE A 140 26.48 16.02 -15.74
CA ILE A 140 26.00 17.35 -16.16
C ILE A 140 25.44 17.24 -17.58
N ASN A 141 24.13 17.20 -17.74
CA ASN A 141 23.47 17.10 -19.05
C ASN A 141 22.21 17.97 -19.10
N VAL A 142 21.54 18.06 -20.25
CA VAL A 142 20.26 18.78 -20.40
C VAL A 142 19.04 17.89 -20.19
N ILE A 143 17.95 18.51 -19.72
CA ILE A 143 16.60 17.94 -19.81
C ILE A 143 15.85 18.54 -21.01
N ALA A 144 15.01 17.74 -21.66
CA ALA A 144 14.09 18.23 -22.69
C ALA A 144 12.90 18.96 -22.04
N LEU A 145 12.37 19.97 -22.73
CA LEU A 145 11.10 20.60 -22.36
C LEU A 145 9.93 19.86 -23.02
N PRO A 146 8.79 19.68 -22.33
CA PRO A 146 7.63 19.01 -22.90
C PRO A 146 7.01 19.83 -24.04
N THR A 147 6.56 19.15 -25.08
CA THR A 147 5.87 19.77 -26.23
C THR A 147 4.34 19.80 -26.07
N GLU A 148 3.81 19.04 -25.11
CA GLU A 148 2.38 18.92 -24.79
C GLU A 148 2.19 19.06 -23.27
N ALA A 149 0.96 19.30 -22.83
CA ALA A 149 0.65 19.34 -21.41
C ALA A 149 0.76 17.94 -20.78
N LEU A 150 1.30 17.87 -19.56
CA LEU A 150 1.40 16.62 -18.82
C LEU A 150 -0.01 16.12 -18.46
N PRO A 151 -0.44 14.91 -18.87
CA PRO A 151 -1.81 14.44 -18.64
C PRO A 151 -2.11 14.23 -17.15
N ASP A 152 -3.39 14.33 -16.78
CA ASP A 152 -3.87 13.96 -15.44
C ASP A 152 -3.63 12.47 -15.15
N ASN A 153 -3.45 12.11 -13.88
CA ASN A 153 -3.16 10.75 -13.40
C ASN A 153 -1.85 10.13 -13.94
N THR A 154 -0.88 10.96 -14.32
CA THR A 154 0.45 10.54 -14.79
C THR A 154 1.43 10.41 -13.64
N VAL A 155 2.02 9.22 -13.46
CA VAL A 155 3.16 9.03 -12.54
C VAL A 155 4.36 9.83 -13.03
N SER A 156 4.90 10.66 -12.14
CA SER A 156 6.01 11.58 -12.38
C SER A 156 6.95 11.56 -11.18
N THR A 157 8.23 11.86 -11.38
CA THR A 157 9.22 11.93 -10.30
C THR A 157 9.45 13.38 -9.90
N ALA A 158 9.16 13.70 -8.65
CA ALA A 158 9.58 14.94 -8.01
C ALA A 158 10.97 14.74 -7.39
N ILE A 159 11.86 15.71 -7.59
CA ILE A 159 13.29 15.60 -7.27
C ILE A 159 13.75 16.89 -6.62
N GLY A 160 14.61 16.82 -5.60
CA GLY A 160 15.24 18.01 -5.05
C GLY A 160 15.97 17.82 -3.72
N TRP A 161 16.34 18.95 -3.11
CA TRP A 161 17.05 19.01 -1.83
C TRP A 161 16.19 19.69 -0.75
N GLY A 162 14.87 19.68 -0.87
CA GLY A 162 13.96 20.25 0.12
C GLY A 162 14.02 19.57 1.49
N GLN A 163 13.34 20.16 2.46
CA GLN A 163 13.26 19.63 3.82
C GLN A 163 12.58 18.25 3.84
N VAL A 164 13.12 17.29 4.59
CA VAL A 164 12.53 15.94 4.75
C VAL A 164 11.78 15.73 6.07
N ASN A 165 11.88 16.70 6.99
CA ASN A 165 11.16 16.73 8.27
C ASN A 165 10.97 18.17 8.75
N ASP A 166 10.12 18.36 9.77
CA ASP A 166 9.79 19.67 10.34
C ASP A 166 10.87 20.26 11.28
N ASP A 167 11.82 19.44 11.74
CA ASP A 167 12.82 19.81 12.74
C ASP A 167 14.09 20.43 12.12
N GLU A 168 14.39 20.13 10.85
CA GLU A 168 15.58 20.63 10.14
C GLU A 168 15.27 21.81 9.22
N SER A 169 15.77 23.00 9.57
CA SER A 169 15.60 24.22 8.75
C SER A 169 16.66 24.34 7.65
N GLY A 170 16.28 24.06 6.40
CA GLY A 170 17.12 24.27 5.21
C GLY A 170 17.17 23.05 4.28
N PRO A 171 17.93 23.13 3.16
CA PRO A 171 18.00 22.04 2.22
C PRO A 171 18.82 20.85 2.76
N VAL A 172 18.36 19.63 2.51
CA VAL A 172 19.09 18.40 2.90
C VAL A 172 20.36 18.24 2.08
N ASN A 173 21.35 17.56 2.65
CA ASN A 173 22.65 17.42 1.98
C ASN A 173 22.60 16.60 0.69
N THR A 174 21.80 15.53 0.64
CA THR A 174 21.79 14.56 -0.47
C THR A 174 20.47 14.66 -1.23
N LEU A 175 20.53 14.68 -2.57
CA LEU A 175 19.38 14.80 -3.45
C LEU A 175 18.37 13.67 -3.19
N GLN A 176 17.10 14.01 -3.02
CA GLN A 176 15.99 13.08 -2.85
C GLN A 176 15.15 13.00 -4.12
N LYS A 177 14.45 11.88 -4.29
CA LYS A 177 13.41 11.68 -5.30
C LYS A 177 12.19 11.00 -4.69
N VAL A 178 11.00 11.29 -5.21
CA VAL A 178 9.75 10.67 -4.82
C VAL A 178 8.82 10.55 -6.02
N GLU A 179 7.99 9.52 -6.06
CA GLU A 179 6.96 9.38 -7.10
C GLU A 179 5.70 10.13 -6.70
N VAL A 180 5.12 10.87 -7.65
CA VAL A 180 3.89 11.65 -7.48
C VAL A 180 3.01 11.46 -8.71
N VAL A 181 1.69 11.48 -8.50
CA VAL A 181 0.69 11.35 -9.58
C VAL A 181 0.14 12.73 -9.88
N THR A 182 0.11 13.13 -11.16
CA THR A 182 -0.50 14.42 -11.54
C THR A 182 -2.01 14.44 -11.29
N LEU A 183 -2.51 15.61 -10.89
CA LEU A 183 -3.92 15.86 -10.64
C LEU A 183 -4.44 16.92 -11.60
N SER A 184 -5.72 16.80 -11.98
CA SER A 184 -6.38 17.81 -12.78
C SER A 184 -6.43 19.15 -12.05
N ASN A 185 -6.36 20.24 -12.81
CA ASN A 185 -6.47 21.58 -12.22
C ASN A 185 -7.85 21.81 -11.59
N GLU A 186 -8.91 21.09 -11.98
CA GLU A 186 -10.17 21.09 -11.22
C GLU A 186 -10.05 20.37 -9.87
N HIS A 187 -9.40 19.20 -9.83
CA HIS A 187 -9.13 18.50 -8.57
C HIS A 187 -8.33 19.39 -7.60
N CYS A 188 -7.36 20.13 -8.13
CA CYS A 188 -6.52 21.02 -7.34
C CYS A 188 -7.24 22.30 -6.88
N LYS A 189 -8.24 22.79 -7.65
CA LYS A 189 -9.09 23.94 -7.29
C LYS A 189 -9.96 23.68 -6.06
N TYR A 190 -10.29 22.41 -5.71
CA TYR A 190 -10.98 22.11 -4.44
C TYR A 190 -10.14 22.50 -3.21
N THR A 191 -8.82 22.27 -3.24
CA THR A 191 -7.91 22.57 -2.11
C THR A 191 -7.41 24.00 -2.13
N TYR A 192 -7.00 24.51 -3.29
CA TYR A 192 -6.28 25.78 -3.42
C TYR A 192 -7.13 26.92 -4.04
N GLY A 193 -8.38 26.64 -4.40
CA GLY A 193 -9.33 27.62 -4.91
C GLY A 193 -8.85 28.35 -6.16
N SER A 194 -9.09 29.67 -6.22
CA SER A 194 -8.73 30.51 -7.36
C SER A 194 -7.22 30.76 -7.53
N GLN A 195 -6.36 30.12 -6.74
CA GLN A 195 -4.90 30.18 -6.94
C GLN A 195 -4.45 29.29 -8.10
N ILE A 196 -5.17 28.21 -8.37
CA ILE A 196 -4.84 27.29 -9.48
C ILE A 196 -5.38 27.84 -10.79
N THR A 197 -4.47 27.99 -11.75
CA THR A 197 -4.76 28.41 -13.12
C THR A 197 -4.27 27.36 -14.11
N ASP A 198 -4.73 27.44 -15.35
CA ASP A 198 -4.47 26.40 -16.35
C ASP A 198 -2.99 26.33 -16.81
N ASN A 199 -2.16 27.28 -16.35
CA ASN A 199 -0.71 27.32 -16.55
C ASN A 199 0.08 26.67 -15.39
N MET A 200 -0.61 25.95 -14.49
CA MET A 200 -0.03 25.20 -13.38
C MET A 200 -0.26 23.70 -13.58
N VAL A 201 0.61 22.88 -12.98
CA VAL A 201 0.47 21.42 -12.89
C VAL A 201 0.40 21.06 -11.42
N CYS A 202 -0.59 20.25 -11.04
CA CYS A 202 -0.69 19.71 -9.70
C CYS A 202 -0.25 18.25 -9.64
N ALA A 203 0.29 17.83 -8.49
CA ALA A 203 0.70 16.46 -8.24
C ALA A 203 0.47 16.07 -6.78
N LEU A 204 0.30 14.77 -6.54
CA LEU A 204 0.01 14.16 -5.24
C LEU A 204 0.95 12.96 -5.00
N GLY A 205 1.69 12.96 -3.89
CA GLY A 205 2.42 11.78 -3.43
C GLY A 205 1.54 10.85 -2.59
N ALA A 206 2.07 9.70 -2.17
CA ALA A 206 1.41 8.85 -1.19
C ALA A 206 1.28 9.53 0.20
N TYR A 207 0.74 8.80 1.17
CA TYR A 207 0.68 9.30 2.55
C TYR A 207 2.09 9.59 3.08
N ASN A 208 2.33 10.84 3.48
CA ASN A 208 3.66 11.39 3.79
C ASN A 208 4.64 11.43 2.59
N GLU A 209 4.19 11.85 1.40
CA GLU A 209 5.03 12.13 0.21
C GLU A 209 4.55 13.38 -0.59
N GLY A 210 5.43 14.04 -1.37
CA GLY A 210 5.09 15.23 -2.20
C GLY A 210 6.26 16.16 -2.57
N ILE A 211 6.07 17.49 -2.69
CA ILE A 211 7.10 18.53 -3.02
C ILE A 211 7.26 19.61 -1.91
N CYS A 212 8.49 19.97 -1.50
CA CYS A 212 8.78 20.76 -0.27
C CYS A 212 9.38 22.17 -0.47
N ILE A 213 9.54 22.90 0.64
CA ILE A 213 10.39 24.10 0.68
C ILE A 213 11.85 23.69 0.43
N GLY A 214 12.43 24.22 -0.65
CA GLY A 214 13.79 23.92 -1.11
C GLY A 214 13.83 23.11 -2.43
N ASP A 215 12.77 22.40 -2.78
CA ASP A 215 12.59 21.81 -4.12
C ASP A 215 12.05 22.83 -5.13
N ILE A 216 11.67 24.00 -4.65
CA ILE A 216 11.13 25.08 -5.45
C ILE A 216 12.06 25.41 -6.64
N GLY A 217 11.56 25.19 -7.86
CA GLY A 217 12.28 25.41 -9.10
C GLY A 217 12.99 24.17 -9.67
N THR A 218 13.03 23.04 -8.98
CA THR A 218 13.44 21.75 -9.59
C THR A 218 12.42 21.29 -10.64
N PRO A 219 12.82 20.44 -11.60
CA PRO A 219 11.89 19.87 -12.56
C PRO A 219 11.04 18.75 -11.92
N LEU A 220 9.74 18.75 -12.23
CA LEU A 220 8.91 17.55 -12.17
C LEU A 220 9.17 16.76 -13.46
N ILE A 221 9.57 15.48 -13.36
CA ILE A 221 10.03 14.70 -14.51
C ILE A 221 9.08 13.55 -14.79
N GLN A 222 8.54 13.49 -16.01
CA GLN A 222 7.89 12.30 -16.52
C GLN A 222 8.95 11.31 -17.02
N GLY A 223 9.38 10.39 -16.16
CA GLY A 223 10.14 9.17 -16.48
C GLY A 223 11.25 9.27 -17.54
N GLN A 224 12.41 9.83 -17.18
CA GLN A 224 13.69 9.55 -17.85
C GLN A 224 14.81 9.32 -16.83
N GLY A 225 14.93 8.06 -16.38
CA GLY A 225 16.14 7.53 -15.75
C GLY A 225 16.83 6.57 -16.73
N GLU A 226 18.06 6.93 -17.11
CA GLU A 226 19.01 6.20 -17.97
C GLU A 226 18.77 6.22 -19.52
N ASP A 227 19.79 6.75 -20.21
CA ASP A 227 20.15 6.72 -21.64
C ASP A 227 19.24 7.29 -22.76
N SER A 228 19.48 8.58 -23.06
CA SER A 228 19.02 9.26 -24.29
C SER A 228 19.99 9.05 -25.47
N GLY A 229 19.67 8.10 -26.35
CA GLY A 229 20.53 7.65 -27.47
C GLY A 229 19.87 7.65 -28.87
N SER A 230 19.06 8.65 -29.21
CA SER A 230 18.55 8.92 -30.58
C SER A 230 17.82 7.78 -31.31
N ILE A 231 16.54 7.55 -30.99
CA ILE A 231 15.52 7.24 -32.01
C ILE A 231 14.31 8.15 -31.76
N LEU A 232 14.14 9.16 -32.63
CA LEU A 232 12.87 9.86 -32.82
C LEU A 232 11.98 8.96 -33.67
N ASP A 233 11.35 7.95 -33.06
CA ASP A 233 10.30 7.09 -33.64
C ASP A 233 9.90 5.99 -32.62
N ASP A 234 9.30 6.36 -31.49
CA ASP A 234 8.33 5.46 -30.81
C ASP A 234 7.31 6.20 -29.91
N ILE A 235 6.61 7.18 -30.50
CA ILE A 235 5.37 7.69 -29.89
C ILE A 235 4.26 6.68 -30.18
N GLN A 236 4.28 5.54 -29.46
CA GLN A 236 3.10 4.73 -29.18
C GLN A 236 3.37 3.65 -28.11
N GLN A 237 2.81 3.89 -26.92
CA GLN A 237 2.51 2.83 -25.96
C GLN A 237 1.62 1.75 -26.62
N ARG A 238 1.42 0.63 -25.90
CA ARG A 238 0.12 0.02 -25.54
C ARG A 238 0.21 -1.52 -25.51
N ILE A 239 -0.03 -2.15 -24.37
CA ILE A 239 -1.26 -2.94 -24.21
C ILE A 239 -2.34 -1.87 -23.99
N ILE A 240 -3.61 -2.09 -24.34
CA ILE A 240 -4.58 -0.98 -24.22
C ILE A 240 -4.58 -0.49 -22.76
N GLY A 241 -4.28 0.80 -22.55
CA GLY A 241 -4.05 1.40 -21.22
C GLY A 241 -2.99 0.75 -20.30
N GLY A 242 -2.06 -0.05 -20.83
CA GLY A 242 -1.09 -0.84 -20.07
C GLY A 242 0.22 -0.13 -19.70
N ILE A 243 0.85 -0.60 -18.63
CA ILE A 243 2.03 -0.01 -17.98
C ILE A 243 3.31 -0.75 -18.41
N GLY A 244 4.42 -0.04 -18.54
CA GLY A 244 5.73 -0.62 -18.85
C GLY A 244 6.30 -1.51 -17.74
N ALA A 245 6.77 -2.71 -18.09
CA ALA A 245 7.52 -3.59 -17.20
C ALA A 245 9.03 -3.46 -17.41
N THR A 246 9.80 -3.59 -16.33
CA THR A 246 11.26 -3.74 -16.38
C THR A 246 11.64 -5.22 -16.55
N SER A 247 12.82 -5.52 -17.09
CA SER A 247 13.27 -6.91 -17.37
C SER A 247 13.24 -7.84 -16.14
N ALA A 248 13.35 -7.30 -14.92
CA ALA A 248 13.32 -8.08 -13.68
C ALA A 248 11.92 -8.21 -13.05
N ARG A 249 10.90 -7.47 -13.53
CA ARG A 249 9.57 -7.43 -12.90
C ARG A 249 8.78 -8.72 -13.11
N PHE A 250 8.91 -9.32 -14.29
CA PHE A 250 8.23 -10.55 -14.68
C PHE A 250 9.25 -11.52 -15.30
N PRO A 251 10.16 -12.09 -14.49
CA PRO A 251 11.31 -12.86 -14.96
C PRO A 251 10.93 -14.23 -15.58
N TYR A 252 9.64 -14.59 -15.54
CA TYR A 252 9.06 -15.75 -16.22
C TYR A 252 8.53 -15.45 -17.62
N SER A 253 8.38 -14.19 -18.01
CA SER A 253 7.74 -13.83 -19.29
C SER A 253 8.60 -14.22 -20.49
N ALA A 254 8.00 -14.95 -21.43
CA ALA A 254 8.64 -15.43 -22.64
C ALA A 254 7.98 -14.83 -23.90
N ALA A 255 8.79 -14.30 -24.80
CA ALA A 255 8.34 -13.84 -26.11
C ALA A 255 8.64 -14.92 -27.16
N ILE A 256 7.63 -15.38 -27.89
CA ILE A 256 7.70 -16.56 -28.75
C ILE A 256 7.49 -16.15 -30.21
N TYR A 257 8.53 -16.27 -31.03
CA TYR A 257 8.44 -16.19 -32.48
C TYR A 257 8.29 -17.59 -33.05
N GLN A 258 7.10 -17.95 -33.53
CA GLN A 258 6.85 -19.25 -34.17
C GLN A 258 6.89 -19.14 -35.70
N THR A 259 7.52 -20.09 -36.37
CA THR A 259 7.57 -20.19 -37.84
C THR A 259 6.74 -21.37 -38.32
N THR A 260 5.70 -21.07 -39.10
CA THR A 260 4.76 -22.04 -39.70
C THR A 260 4.93 -22.05 -41.23
N PRO A 261 4.35 -23.04 -41.95
CA PRO A 261 4.34 -23.02 -43.42
C PRO A 261 3.64 -21.81 -44.05
N SER A 262 2.76 -21.12 -43.30
CA SER A 262 2.04 -19.92 -43.73
C SER A 262 2.75 -18.60 -43.43
N GLY A 263 3.76 -18.60 -42.55
CA GLY A 263 4.47 -17.40 -42.12
C GLY A 263 4.99 -17.47 -40.68
N THR A 264 5.60 -16.39 -40.23
CA THR A 264 6.05 -16.22 -38.84
C THR A 264 4.99 -15.46 -38.05
N PHE A 265 4.63 -15.97 -36.87
CA PHE A 265 3.68 -15.37 -35.93
C PHE A 265 4.33 -15.16 -34.57
N PHE A 266 3.69 -14.38 -33.71
CA PHE A 266 4.17 -14.04 -32.38
C PHE A 266 3.14 -14.38 -31.31
N CYS A 267 3.62 -14.86 -30.16
CA CYS A 267 2.83 -15.16 -28.97
C CYS A 267 3.61 -14.82 -27.69
N GLY A 268 2.87 -14.64 -26.60
CA GLY A 268 3.42 -14.66 -25.25
C GLY A 268 3.56 -16.08 -24.70
N GLY A 269 4.27 -16.20 -23.58
CA GLY A 269 4.45 -17.44 -22.84
C GLY A 269 4.97 -17.18 -21.42
N ALA A 270 4.95 -18.22 -20.60
CA ALA A 270 5.51 -18.21 -19.24
C ALA A 270 6.46 -19.39 -19.03
N LEU A 271 7.66 -19.11 -18.55
CA LEU A 271 8.64 -20.10 -18.12
C LEU A 271 8.11 -20.79 -16.86
N ILE A 272 7.86 -22.11 -16.91
CA ILE A 272 7.31 -22.88 -15.77
C ILE A 272 8.35 -23.75 -15.05
N ASN A 273 9.54 -23.89 -15.64
CA ASN A 273 10.76 -24.45 -15.05
C ASN A 273 11.94 -24.15 -15.98
N ASN A 274 13.14 -24.64 -15.66
CA ASN A 274 14.35 -24.36 -16.45
C ASN A 274 14.38 -24.99 -17.86
N GLN A 275 13.35 -25.69 -18.34
CA GLN A 275 13.37 -26.30 -19.67
C GLN A 275 12.04 -26.18 -20.45
N TRP A 276 10.99 -25.63 -19.84
CA TRP A 276 9.65 -25.59 -20.42
C TRP A 276 8.99 -24.22 -20.30
N VAL A 277 8.40 -23.78 -21.41
CA VAL A 277 7.53 -22.59 -21.49
C VAL A 277 6.11 -23.03 -21.79
N LEU A 278 5.17 -22.53 -20.99
CA LEU A 278 3.72 -22.63 -21.20
C LEU A 278 3.26 -21.50 -22.13
N THR A 279 2.35 -21.79 -23.05
CA THR A 279 1.73 -20.84 -23.98
C THR A 279 0.39 -21.41 -24.46
N ALA A 280 -0.29 -20.74 -25.40
CA ALA A 280 -1.53 -21.25 -25.98
C ALA A 280 -1.28 -22.43 -26.94
N GLY A 281 -2.29 -23.28 -27.13
CA GLY A 281 -2.25 -24.40 -28.08
C GLY A 281 -2.13 -23.92 -29.53
N HIS A 282 -2.90 -22.90 -29.91
CA HIS A 282 -2.81 -22.26 -31.23
C HIS A 282 -1.46 -21.54 -31.47
N CYS A 283 -0.69 -21.27 -30.41
CA CYS A 283 0.66 -20.70 -30.50
C CYS A 283 1.77 -21.74 -30.76
N VAL A 284 1.43 -23.04 -30.74
CA VAL A 284 2.35 -24.13 -31.10
C VAL A 284 1.81 -25.04 -32.22
N ALA A 285 0.51 -24.98 -32.51
CA ALA A 285 -0.11 -25.70 -33.62
C ALA A 285 0.54 -25.33 -34.97
N ASP A 286 0.86 -26.34 -35.80
CA ASP A 286 1.50 -26.22 -37.11
C ASP A 286 2.86 -25.46 -37.15
N ALA A 287 3.46 -25.18 -35.99
CA ALA A 287 4.79 -24.60 -35.89
C ALA A 287 5.88 -25.62 -36.27
N THR A 288 6.89 -25.12 -36.99
CA THR A 288 8.06 -25.90 -37.46
C THR A 288 9.35 -25.54 -36.72
N GLU A 289 9.45 -24.29 -36.25
CA GLU A 289 10.53 -23.78 -35.41
C GLU A 289 9.99 -22.66 -34.52
N PHE A 290 10.52 -22.55 -33.30
CA PHE A 290 10.34 -21.45 -32.37
C PHE A 290 11.67 -20.78 -32.10
N ILE A 291 11.67 -19.45 -32.03
CA ILE A 291 12.70 -18.68 -31.33
C ILE A 291 12.03 -18.08 -30.10
N VAL A 292 12.41 -18.58 -28.93
CA VAL A 292 11.90 -18.09 -27.64
C VAL A 292 12.91 -17.15 -27.04
N GLN A 293 12.44 -15.98 -26.62
CA GLN A 293 13.21 -14.98 -25.90
C GLN A 293 12.78 -14.95 -24.43
N ILE A 294 13.74 -14.94 -23.51
CA ILE A 294 13.55 -14.77 -22.06
C ILE A 294 14.61 -13.81 -21.50
N GLY A 295 14.44 -13.33 -20.27
CA GLY A 295 15.44 -12.52 -19.57
C GLY A 295 15.48 -11.03 -19.94
N SER A 296 14.56 -10.56 -20.80
CA SER A 296 14.46 -9.13 -21.13
C SER A 296 13.04 -8.70 -21.45
N ALA A 297 12.65 -7.52 -20.96
CA ALA A 297 11.41 -6.85 -21.32
C ALA A 297 11.43 -6.27 -22.75
N LYS A 298 12.58 -6.15 -23.43
CA LYS A 298 12.68 -5.54 -24.77
C LYS A 298 12.85 -6.57 -25.88
N LEU A 299 12.06 -6.50 -26.94
CA LEU A 299 12.13 -7.46 -28.06
C LEU A 299 13.38 -7.30 -28.96
N LYS A 300 13.85 -6.07 -29.18
CA LYS A 300 14.87 -5.77 -30.22
C LYS A 300 16.21 -5.24 -29.70
N ASP A 301 16.26 -4.82 -28.43
CA ASP A 301 17.44 -4.20 -27.82
C ASP A 301 18.51 -5.25 -27.39
N THR A 302 19.75 -4.80 -27.18
CA THR A 302 20.87 -5.61 -26.72
C THR A 302 20.96 -5.63 -25.18
N ASP A 303 19.91 -6.11 -24.52
CA ASP A 303 19.93 -6.39 -23.07
C ASP A 303 20.88 -7.58 -22.79
N PRO A 304 21.88 -7.44 -21.90
CA PRO A 304 22.86 -8.50 -21.62
C PRO A 304 22.27 -9.74 -20.93
N ASN A 305 21.05 -9.65 -20.39
CA ASN A 305 20.35 -10.75 -19.74
C ASN A 305 19.41 -11.51 -20.71
N ARG A 306 19.28 -11.02 -21.95
CA ARG A 306 18.41 -11.59 -22.99
C ARG A 306 18.98 -12.89 -23.55
N GLU A 307 18.31 -14.00 -23.26
CA GLU A 307 18.59 -15.29 -23.92
C GLU A 307 17.65 -15.52 -25.11
N LEU A 308 18.20 -15.99 -26.23
CA LEU A 308 17.46 -16.43 -27.42
C LEU A 308 17.68 -17.93 -27.64
N LEU A 309 16.58 -18.68 -27.66
CA LEU A 309 16.58 -20.13 -27.66
C LEU A 309 15.78 -20.65 -28.86
N SER A 310 16.47 -21.21 -29.86
CA SER A 310 15.81 -21.93 -30.96
C SER A 310 15.46 -23.35 -30.52
N THR A 311 14.24 -23.79 -30.81
CA THR A 311 13.76 -25.17 -30.62
C THR A 311 12.63 -25.48 -31.60
N SER A 312 12.44 -26.75 -31.91
CA SER A 312 11.28 -27.27 -32.64
C SER A 312 10.48 -28.30 -31.83
N THR A 313 10.81 -28.47 -30.54
CA THR A 313 10.15 -29.43 -29.66
C THR A 313 9.02 -28.77 -28.89
N TYR A 314 7.79 -29.24 -29.10
CA TYR A 314 6.61 -28.81 -28.35
C TYR A 314 5.69 -29.99 -28.02
N VAL A 315 4.74 -29.74 -27.12
CA VAL A 315 3.61 -30.61 -26.81
C VAL A 315 2.35 -29.75 -26.89
N LEU A 316 1.44 -30.11 -27.79
CA LEU A 316 0.10 -29.55 -27.89
C LEU A 316 -0.84 -30.39 -27.01
N HIS A 317 -1.81 -29.77 -26.33
CA HIS A 317 -2.77 -30.50 -25.51
C HIS A 317 -3.53 -31.56 -26.35
N PRO A 318 -3.63 -32.84 -25.91
CA PRO A 318 -4.25 -33.90 -26.72
C PRO A 318 -5.71 -33.67 -27.09
N GLU A 319 -6.42 -32.86 -26.30
CA GLU A 319 -7.83 -32.51 -26.47
C GLU A 319 -8.02 -31.05 -26.92
N PHE A 320 -6.98 -30.40 -27.46
CA PHE A 320 -7.10 -29.08 -28.06
C PHE A 320 -8.05 -29.11 -29.28
N ASN A 321 -9.02 -28.21 -29.31
CA ASN A 321 -9.93 -28.05 -30.43
C ASN A 321 -9.74 -26.67 -31.11
N PRO A 322 -9.21 -26.60 -32.35
CA PRO A 322 -8.98 -25.34 -33.04
C PRO A 322 -10.26 -24.61 -33.47
N ASP A 323 -11.41 -25.29 -33.52
CA ASP A 323 -12.69 -24.66 -33.90
C ASP A 323 -13.41 -24.00 -32.69
N THR A 324 -13.14 -24.45 -31.46
CA THR A 324 -13.80 -23.96 -30.23
C THR A 324 -12.85 -23.34 -29.21
N LEU A 325 -11.54 -23.48 -29.39
CA LEU A 325 -10.47 -23.11 -28.45
C LEU A 325 -10.59 -23.79 -27.07
N GLU A 326 -11.31 -24.92 -26.99
CA GLU A 326 -11.28 -25.78 -25.81
C GLU A 326 -9.89 -26.40 -25.64
N ASN A 327 -9.39 -26.37 -24.40
CA ASN A 327 -8.06 -26.83 -24.01
C ASN A 327 -6.91 -26.21 -24.84
N ASP A 328 -6.96 -24.89 -25.10
CA ASP A 328 -5.96 -24.11 -25.85
C ASP A 328 -4.63 -23.95 -25.09
N ILE A 329 -3.96 -25.07 -24.82
CA ILE A 329 -2.73 -25.16 -24.02
C ILE A 329 -1.59 -25.79 -24.84
N GLY A 330 -0.44 -25.13 -24.85
CA GLY A 330 0.78 -25.55 -25.52
C GLY A 330 2.00 -25.47 -24.59
N LEU A 331 2.94 -26.39 -24.78
CA LEU A 331 4.22 -26.41 -24.06
C LEU A 331 5.38 -26.44 -25.06
N ILE A 332 6.32 -25.50 -24.94
CA ILE A 332 7.57 -25.50 -25.72
C ILE A 332 8.71 -26.01 -24.84
N LYS A 333 9.55 -26.90 -25.39
CA LYS A 333 10.70 -27.49 -24.67
C LYS A 333 12.03 -27.02 -25.23
N PHE A 334 12.91 -26.54 -24.36
CA PHE A 334 14.30 -26.23 -24.72
C PHE A 334 15.16 -27.49 -24.83
N HIS A 335 16.13 -27.48 -25.75
CA HIS A 335 17.06 -28.60 -25.92
C HIS A 335 17.99 -28.77 -24.71
N MET A 336 18.45 -27.65 -24.16
CA MET A 336 19.24 -27.55 -22.93
C MET A 336 18.44 -26.78 -21.87
N PRO A 337 18.60 -27.07 -20.57
CA PRO A 337 18.00 -26.24 -19.53
C PRO A 337 18.68 -24.87 -19.47
N VAL A 338 17.88 -23.83 -19.24
CA VAL A 338 18.34 -22.44 -19.02
C VAL A 338 18.86 -22.29 -17.60
N THR A 339 19.72 -21.29 -17.37
CA THR A 339 20.22 -20.98 -16.02
C THR A 339 19.32 -19.91 -15.41
N PHE A 340 18.85 -20.13 -14.18
CA PHE A 340 18.06 -19.12 -13.49
C PHE A 340 18.93 -17.92 -13.06
N THR A 341 18.38 -16.73 -13.20
CA THR A 341 18.98 -15.44 -12.86
C THR A 341 17.90 -14.54 -12.25
N ASP A 342 18.26 -13.33 -11.81
CA ASP A 342 17.26 -12.35 -11.35
C ASP A 342 16.27 -11.91 -12.45
N TYR A 343 16.60 -12.17 -13.72
CA TYR A 343 15.79 -11.87 -14.91
C TYR A 343 15.14 -13.11 -15.53
N ILE A 344 15.55 -14.31 -15.13
CA ILE A 344 15.07 -15.60 -15.66
C ILE A 344 14.71 -16.49 -14.46
N LYS A 345 13.44 -16.48 -14.05
CA LYS A 345 12.88 -17.32 -12.98
C LYS A 345 11.62 -18.01 -13.50
N PRO A 346 11.25 -19.22 -13.03
CA PRO A 346 10.00 -19.85 -13.42
C PRO A 346 8.82 -19.34 -12.57
N ILE A 347 7.62 -19.32 -13.14
CA ILE A 347 6.37 -19.10 -12.38
C ILE A 347 5.77 -20.44 -11.93
N PRO A 348 5.26 -20.55 -10.68
CA PRO A 348 4.48 -21.71 -10.26
C PRO A 348 3.10 -21.75 -10.95
N PHE A 349 2.49 -22.94 -11.01
CA PHE A 349 1.09 -23.07 -11.39
C PHE A 349 0.17 -22.61 -10.25
N ALA A 350 -0.97 -22.01 -10.58
CA ALA A 350 -2.02 -21.74 -9.61
C ALA A 350 -2.59 -23.05 -9.04
N SER A 351 -2.83 -23.08 -7.73
CA SER A 351 -3.41 -24.23 -7.01
C SER A 351 -4.94 -24.29 -7.04
N SER A 352 -5.58 -23.18 -7.45
CA SER A 352 -7.00 -23.05 -7.75
C SER A 352 -7.17 -22.04 -8.89
N ASP A 353 -8.35 -22.05 -9.53
CA ASP A 353 -8.79 -20.91 -10.34
C ASP A 353 -8.93 -19.64 -9.47
N MET A 354 -9.03 -18.48 -10.13
CA MET A 354 -9.32 -17.21 -9.47
C MET A 354 -10.79 -17.15 -9.06
N SER A 355 -11.07 -16.53 -7.92
CA SER A 355 -12.43 -16.20 -7.49
C SER A 355 -12.99 -15.03 -8.30
N VAL A 356 -14.31 -15.00 -8.53
CA VAL A 356 -14.98 -13.83 -9.13
C VAL A 356 -14.71 -12.59 -8.28
N GLY A 357 -14.36 -11.47 -8.91
CA GLY A 357 -13.95 -10.24 -8.24
C GLY A 357 -12.47 -10.20 -7.80
N GLU A 358 -11.71 -11.28 -8.01
CA GLU A 358 -10.29 -11.33 -7.63
C GLU A 358 -9.38 -10.62 -8.63
N PRO A 359 -8.43 -9.77 -8.17
CA PRO A 359 -7.50 -9.10 -9.06
C PRO A 359 -6.41 -10.03 -9.61
N GLY A 360 -6.02 -9.78 -10.85
CA GLY A 360 -4.91 -10.40 -11.54
C GLY A 360 -4.10 -9.40 -12.35
N ILE A 361 -2.92 -9.84 -12.81
CA ILE A 361 -2.09 -9.14 -13.78
C ILE A 361 -1.98 -10.01 -15.03
N THR A 362 -2.17 -9.43 -16.20
CA THR A 362 -1.79 -10.05 -17.48
C THR A 362 -0.78 -9.16 -18.22
N MET A 363 0.07 -9.77 -19.04
CA MET A 363 1.23 -9.13 -19.65
C MET A 363 1.64 -9.74 -20.99
N GLY A 364 2.25 -8.92 -21.84
CA GLY A 364 2.73 -9.33 -23.15
C GLY A 364 3.30 -8.19 -23.99
N TRP A 365 3.57 -8.51 -25.25
CA TRP A 365 4.10 -7.58 -26.26
C TRP A 365 3.15 -7.41 -27.45
N GLY A 366 1.87 -7.77 -27.26
CA GLY A 366 0.86 -7.81 -28.29
C GLY A 366 0.44 -6.44 -28.80
N GLN A 367 -0.68 -6.45 -29.50
CA GLN A 367 -1.17 -5.29 -30.20
C GLN A 367 -1.67 -4.19 -29.26
N THR A 368 -1.49 -3.01 -29.84
CA THR A 368 -1.46 -1.74 -29.16
C THR A 368 -2.84 -1.08 -29.26
N SER A 369 -3.40 -1.10 -30.46
CA SER A 369 -4.78 -0.70 -30.77
C SER A 369 -5.11 -1.23 -32.17
N ASP A 370 -6.39 -1.29 -32.52
CA ASP A 370 -6.84 -1.61 -33.89
C ASP A 370 -6.20 -0.71 -34.99
N ALA A 371 -5.71 0.46 -34.61
CA ALA A 371 -5.08 1.43 -35.51
C ALA A 371 -3.58 1.17 -35.76
N ASN A 372 -2.92 0.30 -35.00
CA ASN A 372 -1.50 -0.05 -35.17
C ASN A 372 -1.28 -1.57 -34.97
N PRO A 373 -1.16 -2.34 -36.07
CA PRO A 373 -1.11 -3.80 -36.01
C PRO A 373 0.28 -4.39 -35.63
N GLY A 374 1.19 -3.56 -35.11
CA GLY A 374 2.50 -3.98 -34.65
C GLY A 374 2.51 -4.51 -33.21
N LEU A 375 3.48 -5.37 -32.92
CA LEU A 375 3.89 -5.70 -31.55
C LEU A 375 4.56 -4.48 -30.91
N THR A 376 4.35 -4.26 -29.62
CA THR A 376 5.15 -3.29 -28.86
C THR A 376 6.57 -3.83 -28.62
N GLU A 377 7.56 -2.94 -28.56
CA GLU A 377 8.95 -3.37 -28.28
C GLU A 377 9.18 -3.70 -26.81
N ASN A 378 8.41 -3.11 -25.89
CA ASN A 378 8.56 -3.28 -24.45
C ASN A 378 7.48 -4.22 -23.91
N LEU A 379 7.79 -5.00 -22.88
CA LEU A 379 6.80 -5.80 -22.16
C LEU A 379 5.88 -4.85 -21.41
N LEU A 380 4.57 -4.97 -21.65
CA LEU A 380 3.55 -4.18 -20.98
C LEU A 380 2.67 -5.10 -20.13
N TYR A 381 2.03 -4.55 -19.10
CA TYR A 381 1.10 -5.27 -18.23
C TYR A 381 -0.12 -4.42 -17.86
N VAL A 382 -1.23 -5.09 -17.53
CA VAL A 382 -2.46 -4.47 -17.02
C VAL A 382 -2.98 -5.24 -15.81
N TYR A 383 -3.64 -4.52 -14.90
CA TYR A 383 -4.48 -5.12 -13.87
C TYR A 383 -5.84 -5.46 -14.46
N VAL A 384 -6.34 -6.64 -14.11
CA VAL A 384 -7.64 -7.19 -14.54
C VAL A 384 -8.32 -7.82 -13.33
N VAL A 385 -9.63 -8.08 -13.43
CA VAL A 385 -10.43 -8.70 -12.37
C VAL A 385 -11.15 -9.92 -12.94
N SER A 386 -11.18 -11.04 -12.24
CA SER A 386 -11.91 -12.23 -12.72
C SER A 386 -13.42 -12.01 -12.72
N ILE A 387 -14.07 -12.40 -13.82
CA ILE A 387 -15.52 -12.32 -14.03
C ILE A 387 -16.08 -13.72 -14.34
N THR A 388 -17.39 -13.89 -14.22
CA THR A 388 -18.04 -15.17 -14.55
C THR A 388 -18.02 -15.44 -16.05
N ASN A 389 -18.07 -16.73 -16.41
CA ASN A 389 -18.29 -17.15 -17.79
C ASN A 389 -19.67 -16.73 -18.33
N GLU A 390 -20.66 -16.48 -17.46
CA GLU A 390 -21.97 -15.95 -17.86
C GLU A 390 -21.86 -14.50 -18.32
N GLU A 391 -21.23 -13.61 -17.54
CA GLU A 391 -20.95 -12.22 -17.92
C GLU A 391 -20.11 -12.16 -19.20
N CYS A 392 -19.04 -12.97 -19.27
CA CYS A 392 -18.17 -13.09 -20.44
C CYS A 392 -18.94 -13.52 -21.71
N SER A 393 -19.92 -14.42 -21.55
CA SER A 393 -20.76 -14.89 -22.66
C SER A 393 -21.67 -13.80 -23.25
N TYR A 394 -21.91 -12.69 -22.55
CA TYR A 394 -22.63 -11.55 -23.10
C TYR A 394 -21.89 -10.90 -24.29
N TYR A 395 -20.54 -10.93 -24.25
CA TYR A 395 -19.68 -10.35 -25.28
C TYR A 395 -19.25 -11.36 -26.34
N PHE A 396 -18.87 -12.58 -25.93
CA PHE A 396 -18.31 -13.60 -26.82
C PHE A 396 -19.31 -14.72 -27.19
N GLY A 397 -20.51 -14.70 -26.62
CA GLY A 397 -21.58 -15.66 -26.92
C GLY A 397 -21.19 -17.10 -26.60
N ALA A 398 -21.61 -18.02 -27.47
CA ALA A 398 -21.39 -19.45 -27.33
C ALA A 398 -19.92 -19.89 -27.52
N GLN A 399 -18.97 -18.96 -27.65
CA GLN A 399 -17.54 -19.26 -27.69
C GLN A 399 -16.99 -19.60 -26.29
N ILE A 400 -17.53 -19.01 -25.23
CA ILE A 400 -17.10 -19.29 -23.85
C ILE A 400 -17.48 -20.72 -23.43
N LYS A 401 -16.62 -21.36 -22.63
CA LYS A 401 -16.70 -22.76 -22.17
C LYS A 401 -16.23 -22.86 -20.72
N ASP A 402 -16.65 -23.90 -20.02
CA ASP A 402 -16.28 -24.14 -18.61
C ASP A 402 -14.76 -24.35 -18.42
N SER A 403 -14.03 -24.72 -19.49
CA SER A 403 -12.56 -24.83 -19.49
C SER A 403 -11.84 -23.49 -19.74
N MET A 404 -12.54 -22.36 -19.66
CA MET A 404 -12.02 -21.01 -19.88
C MET A 404 -12.27 -20.18 -18.63
N LEU A 405 -11.32 -19.28 -18.33
CA LEU A 405 -11.42 -18.30 -17.26
C LEU A 405 -11.47 -16.91 -17.91
N CYS A 406 -12.48 -16.12 -17.54
CA CYS A 406 -12.63 -14.75 -18.03
C CYS A 406 -12.17 -13.71 -17.00
N VAL A 407 -11.60 -12.62 -17.52
CA VAL A 407 -11.20 -11.44 -16.76
C VAL A 407 -11.63 -10.19 -17.51
N ASP A 408 -11.99 -9.14 -16.76
CA ASP A 408 -12.29 -7.81 -17.29
C ASP A 408 -11.20 -6.81 -16.90
N GLY A 409 -10.97 -5.81 -17.76
CA GLY A 409 -10.06 -4.70 -17.51
C GLY A 409 -10.85 -3.41 -17.30
N ASN A 410 -10.22 -2.37 -16.73
CA ASN A 410 -10.88 -1.06 -16.71
C ASN A 410 -11.11 -0.55 -18.14
N TYR A 411 -11.93 0.49 -18.28
CA TYR A 411 -12.29 1.08 -19.57
C TYR A 411 -11.07 1.33 -20.49
N ASN A 412 -11.01 0.63 -21.63
CA ASN A 412 -9.87 0.54 -22.55
C ASN A 412 -8.60 -0.13 -21.97
N GLN A 413 -8.74 -1.21 -21.19
CA GLN A 413 -7.64 -2.09 -20.77
C GLN A 413 -7.95 -3.56 -21.09
N GLY A 414 -6.96 -4.31 -21.58
CA GLY A 414 -7.12 -5.72 -21.95
C GLY A 414 -6.04 -6.23 -22.91
N PHE A 415 -5.92 -7.55 -23.02
CA PHE A 415 -4.97 -8.24 -23.90
C PHE A 415 -5.44 -8.26 -25.37
N CYS A 416 -4.49 -8.28 -26.31
CA CYS A 416 -4.76 -8.18 -27.74
C CYS A 416 -3.90 -9.16 -28.58
N TRP A 417 -3.93 -9.02 -29.91
CA TRP A 417 -3.20 -9.89 -30.85
C TRP A 417 -1.70 -9.92 -30.56
N GLY A 418 -1.18 -11.09 -30.18
CA GLY A 418 0.23 -11.30 -29.82
C GLY A 418 0.49 -11.40 -28.31
N ASP A 419 -0.48 -11.05 -27.47
CA ASP A 419 -0.46 -11.39 -26.03
C ASP A 419 -0.90 -12.84 -25.78
N SER A 420 -1.53 -13.49 -26.78
CA SER A 420 -1.96 -14.89 -26.72
C SER A 420 -0.87 -15.80 -26.17
N GLY A 421 -1.21 -16.59 -25.15
CA GLY A 421 -0.28 -17.48 -24.44
C GLY A 421 0.55 -16.82 -23.33
N GLY A 422 0.53 -15.49 -23.20
CA GLY A 422 1.08 -14.78 -22.06
C GLY A 422 0.36 -15.13 -20.74
N PRO A 423 1.03 -15.02 -19.59
CA PRO A 423 0.46 -15.42 -18.30
C PRO A 423 -0.60 -14.43 -17.80
N LEU A 424 -1.69 -14.97 -17.27
CA LEU A 424 -2.51 -14.33 -16.25
C LEU A 424 -2.00 -14.79 -14.87
N VAL A 425 -1.71 -13.84 -13.99
CA VAL A 425 -1.09 -14.06 -12.67
C VAL A 425 -2.00 -13.48 -11.59
N ARG A 426 -2.28 -14.25 -10.54
CA ARG A 426 -3.10 -13.83 -9.39
C ARG A 426 -2.40 -12.68 -8.65
N HIS A 427 -3.06 -11.54 -8.48
CA HIS A 427 -2.44 -10.38 -7.84
C HIS A 427 -2.49 -10.52 -6.31
N VAL A 428 -1.51 -11.23 -5.75
CA VAL A 428 -1.29 -11.28 -4.30
C VAL A 428 -0.74 -9.93 -3.87
N SER A 429 -1.50 -9.19 -3.07
CA SER A 429 -1.11 -7.87 -2.58
C SER A 429 -0.15 -7.99 -1.39
N THR A 430 1.10 -8.36 -1.64
CA THR A 430 2.21 -8.31 -0.67
C THR A 430 3.46 -7.74 -1.31
N GLY A 431 4.24 -7.00 -0.53
CA GLY A 431 5.55 -6.51 -0.97
C GLY A 431 6.61 -7.61 -0.89
N GLY A 432 7.04 -8.13 -2.05
CA GLY A 432 8.32 -8.84 -2.19
C GLY A 432 8.27 -10.36 -2.38
N GLU A 433 8.17 -10.77 -3.66
CA GLU A 433 8.37 -12.12 -4.24
C GLU A 433 7.41 -13.26 -3.86
N GLU A 434 7.07 -14.07 -4.87
CA GLU A 434 6.07 -15.15 -4.83
C GLU A 434 6.64 -16.46 -4.25
N HIS A 435 5.94 -17.10 -3.30
CA HIS A 435 5.81 -18.58 -3.20
C HIS A 435 4.61 -19.01 -2.32
N VAL A 436 3.49 -19.42 -2.92
CA VAL A 436 2.36 -20.01 -2.18
C VAL A 436 2.60 -21.50 -1.93
N GLY A 437 2.75 -21.94 -0.67
CA GLY A 437 3.12 -23.34 -0.41
C GLY A 437 2.98 -23.96 1.00
N GLY A 438 2.56 -23.25 2.06
CA GLY A 438 2.44 -23.84 3.42
C GLY A 438 3.79 -24.01 4.13
N ARG A 439 3.92 -24.18 5.46
CA ARG A 439 2.88 -24.47 6.47
C ARG A 439 3.32 -24.36 7.96
N ILE A 440 3.84 -23.21 8.42
CA ILE A 440 3.39 -22.70 9.73
C ILE A 440 1.91 -22.27 9.52
N ILE A 441 1.14 -21.80 10.51
CA ILE A 441 -0.10 -21.10 10.13
C ILE A 441 0.36 -19.96 9.17
N GLY A 442 -0.13 -19.96 7.93
CA GLY A 442 0.26 -19.01 6.86
C GLY A 442 1.72 -19.07 6.35
N GLY A 443 2.55 -20.00 6.83
CA GLY A 443 3.97 -20.07 6.49
C GLY A 443 4.31 -20.71 5.13
N GLU A 444 5.61 -20.80 4.85
CA GLU A 444 6.25 -21.39 3.67
C GLU A 444 7.23 -22.54 4.02
N GLU A 445 7.50 -23.43 3.06
CA GLU A 445 8.38 -24.60 3.26
C GLU A 445 9.85 -24.18 3.23
N ALA A 446 10.55 -24.47 4.32
CA ALA A 446 11.97 -24.19 4.43
C ALA A 446 12.79 -25.16 3.58
N ARG A 447 13.55 -24.61 2.64
CA ARG A 447 14.48 -25.36 1.79
C ARG A 447 15.58 -26.00 2.66
N ALA A 448 16.06 -27.18 2.26
CA ALA A 448 17.13 -27.86 2.99
C ALA A 448 18.38 -26.96 3.11
N GLY A 449 18.78 -26.65 4.35
CA GLY A 449 19.90 -25.75 4.66
C GLY A 449 19.55 -24.25 4.76
N GLN A 450 18.29 -23.85 4.56
CA GLN A 450 17.82 -22.46 4.77
C GLN A 450 17.96 -22.02 6.23
N PHE A 451 17.63 -22.91 7.16
CA PHE A 451 17.85 -22.72 8.60
C PHE A 451 18.78 -23.83 9.10
N PRO A 452 20.11 -23.73 8.89
CA PRO A 452 21.07 -24.80 9.20
C PRO A 452 21.28 -24.98 10.71
N PHE A 453 20.67 -24.12 11.53
CA PHE A 453 20.58 -24.23 12.98
C PHE A 453 19.25 -24.85 13.46
N ALA A 454 18.29 -25.18 12.59
CA ALA A 454 17.02 -25.77 13.01
C ALA A 454 17.21 -27.15 13.67
N ALA A 455 16.54 -27.37 14.80
CA ALA A 455 16.60 -28.61 15.56
C ALA A 455 15.21 -29.15 15.90
N ALA A 456 14.95 -30.39 15.52
CA ALA A 456 13.74 -31.13 15.89
C ALA A 456 14.02 -31.99 17.13
N LEU A 457 13.27 -31.79 18.22
CA LEU A 457 13.53 -32.38 19.53
C LEU A 457 12.42 -33.36 19.93
N TYR A 458 12.75 -34.64 20.03
CA TYR A 458 11.88 -35.67 20.59
C TYR A 458 12.23 -35.86 22.07
N VAL A 459 11.37 -35.35 22.94
CA VAL A 459 11.55 -35.26 24.39
C VAL A 459 10.83 -36.43 25.04
N ARG A 460 11.57 -37.29 25.74
CA ARG A 460 11.01 -38.44 26.45
C ARG A 460 11.01 -38.19 27.96
N THR A 461 9.82 -38.18 28.55
CA THR A 461 9.60 -38.12 30.01
C THR A 461 9.37 -39.53 30.57
N ALA A 462 8.95 -39.65 31.83
CA ALA A 462 8.56 -40.93 32.42
C ALA A 462 7.29 -41.51 31.77
N ASP A 463 6.35 -40.64 31.36
CA ASP A 463 4.98 -41.02 31.00
C ASP A 463 4.66 -40.86 29.50
N ALA A 464 5.41 -40.03 28.77
CA ALA A 464 5.14 -39.72 27.36
C ALA A 464 6.41 -39.45 26.53
N THR A 465 6.23 -39.31 25.21
CA THR A 465 7.21 -38.66 24.32
C THR A 465 6.50 -37.50 23.62
N THR A 466 7.05 -36.30 23.79
CA THR A 466 6.53 -35.04 23.24
C THR A 466 7.50 -34.52 22.18
N PHE A 467 7.03 -33.66 21.29
CA PHE A 467 7.86 -32.98 20.29
C PHE A 467 7.99 -31.49 20.62
N CYS A 468 9.19 -30.97 20.43
CA CYS A 468 9.50 -29.54 20.47
C CYS A 468 10.48 -29.18 19.34
N SER A 469 10.59 -27.89 19.06
CA SER A 469 11.59 -27.30 18.16
C SER A 469 12.75 -26.68 18.95
N GLY A 470 13.79 -26.24 18.25
CA GLY A 470 14.99 -25.67 18.85
C GLY A 470 15.95 -25.05 17.83
N ALA A 471 16.97 -24.36 18.34
CA ALA A 471 18.01 -23.72 17.56
C ALA A 471 19.41 -24.11 18.04
N LEU A 472 20.27 -24.57 17.12
CA LEU A 472 21.68 -24.83 17.37
C LEU A 472 22.42 -23.49 17.55
N ILE A 473 22.95 -23.25 18.75
CA ILE A 473 23.71 -22.03 19.10
C ILE A 473 25.22 -22.28 19.20
N SER A 474 25.63 -23.55 19.18
CA SER A 474 27.03 -23.96 19.00
C SER A 474 27.10 -25.43 18.59
N ASN A 475 28.28 -25.95 18.26
CA ASN A 475 28.49 -27.38 18.03
C ASN A 475 28.30 -28.28 19.27
N LEU A 476 27.88 -27.73 20.42
CA LEU A 476 27.60 -28.46 21.67
C LEU A 476 26.21 -28.19 22.25
N TRP A 477 25.52 -27.13 21.83
CA TRP A 477 24.34 -26.61 22.53
C TRP A 477 23.20 -26.28 21.57
N ILE A 478 22.01 -26.76 21.91
CA ILE A 478 20.74 -26.31 21.36
C ILE A 478 20.02 -25.45 22.41
N LEU A 479 19.43 -24.35 21.95
CA LEU A 479 18.48 -23.50 22.66
C LEU A 479 17.05 -23.94 22.32
N THR A 480 16.17 -23.99 23.31
CA THR A 480 14.75 -24.37 23.19
C THR A 480 13.98 -23.80 24.40
N ALA A 481 12.69 -24.10 24.55
CA ALA A 481 11.91 -23.67 25.71
C ALA A 481 12.27 -24.49 26.97
N GLY A 482 12.08 -23.90 28.16
CA GLY A 482 12.28 -24.56 29.46
C GLY A 482 11.25 -25.67 29.68
N HIS A 483 9.96 -25.41 29.42
CA HIS A 483 8.88 -26.38 29.53
C HIS A 483 9.06 -27.59 28.60
N CYS A 484 9.73 -27.40 27.46
CA CYS A 484 10.07 -28.48 26.54
C CYS A 484 11.07 -29.48 27.11
N ILE A 485 11.87 -29.11 28.10
CA ILE A 485 12.91 -29.97 28.68
C ILE A 485 12.71 -30.27 30.17
N ASP A 486 11.68 -29.70 30.79
CA ASP A 486 11.29 -30.01 32.17
C ASP A 486 10.78 -31.45 32.30
N GLY A 487 11.22 -32.13 33.37
CA GLY A 487 10.96 -33.55 33.59
C GLY A 487 11.52 -34.52 32.52
N ALA A 488 12.32 -34.05 31.55
CA ALA A 488 12.84 -34.88 30.47
C ALA A 488 13.93 -35.85 30.96
N LEU A 489 13.78 -37.13 30.60
CA LEU A 489 14.74 -38.20 30.89
C LEU A 489 15.76 -38.40 29.75
N LEU A 490 15.35 -38.10 28.52
CA LEU A 490 16.18 -38.19 27.32
C LEU A 490 15.60 -37.30 26.23
N ILE A 491 16.45 -36.52 25.56
CA ILE A 491 16.09 -35.78 24.35
C ILE A 491 16.83 -36.38 23.17
N THR A 492 16.10 -36.70 22.10
CA THR A 492 16.67 -37.06 20.79
C THR A 492 16.52 -35.89 19.85
N ALA A 493 17.63 -35.20 19.57
CA ALA A 493 17.70 -34.11 18.62
C ALA A 493 17.98 -34.64 17.21
N GLN A 494 17.27 -34.10 16.22
CA GLN A 494 17.57 -34.25 14.80
C GLN A 494 17.99 -32.89 14.23
N LEU A 495 19.10 -32.89 13.48
CA LEU A 495 19.74 -31.72 12.88
C LEU A 495 20.06 -32.00 11.42
N GLY A 496 20.16 -30.96 10.58
CA GLY A 496 20.66 -31.07 9.21
C GLY A 496 19.67 -31.59 8.17
N SER A 497 18.42 -31.81 8.55
CA SER A 497 17.33 -32.15 7.64
C SER A 497 16.14 -31.23 7.89
N ASN A 498 15.48 -30.79 6.81
CA ASN A 498 14.19 -30.11 6.90
C ASN A 498 13.02 -31.10 7.05
N LEU A 499 13.22 -32.41 6.90
CA LEU A 499 12.16 -33.41 7.06
C LEU A 499 12.19 -34.05 8.47
N LEU A 500 11.05 -34.36 9.10
CA LEU A 500 10.98 -35.15 10.34
C LEU A 500 11.10 -36.66 10.10
N GLN A 501 10.55 -37.15 8.99
CA GLN A 501 10.53 -38.56 8.60
C GLN A 501 11.18 -38.76 7.23
N GLY A 502 11.49 -40.02 6.91
CA GLY A 502 12.19 -40.38 5.68
C GLY A 502 13.72 -40.33 5.81
N THR A 503 14.39 -40.81 4.76
CA THR A 503 15.85 -40.90 4.70
C THR A 503 16.45 -39.64 4.09
N ASP A 504 17.24 -38.91 4.87
CA ASP A 504 18.02 -37.76 4.43
C ASP A 504 19.51 -38.02 4.78
N PRO A 505 20.45 -37.94 3.82
CA PRO A 505 21.87 -38.19 4.07
C PRO A 505 22.55 -37.14 4.97
N ASN A 506 21.95 -35.95 5.12
CA ASN A 506 22.47 -34.85 5.95
C ASN A 506 21.93 -34.90 7.40
N ARG A 507 20.94 -35.75 7.67
CA ARG A 507 20.32 -35.91 9.00
C ARG A 507 21.31 -36.46 10.03
N LEU A 508 21.69 -35.64 10.99
CA LEU A 508 22.32 -36.09 12.23
C LEU A 508 21.24 -36.32 13.30
N THR A 509 21.11 -37.54 13.80
CA THR A 509 20.28 -37.87 14.97
C THR A 509 21.17 -38.20 16.16
N ILE A 510 21.00 -37.47 17.27
CA ILE A 510 21.80 -37.59 18.49
C ILE A 510 20.90 -37.54 19.72
N ALA A 511 21.19 -38.37 20.72
CA ALA A 511 20.44 -38.38 21.98
C ALA A 511 21.31 -37.92 23.16
N THR A 512 20.73 -37.15 24.06
CA THR A 512 21.40 -36.63 25.27
C THR A 512 20.42 -36.50 26.44
N ASP A 513 20.98 -36.54 27.64
CA ASP A 513 20.35 -36.41 28.95
C ASP A 513 20.93 -35.22 29.75
N ASN A 514 21.78 -34.40 29.12
CA ASN A 514 22.41 -33.26 29.76
C ASN A 514 21.65 -31.97 29.39
N LEU A 515 20.87 -31.48 30.36
CA LEU A 515 19.86 -30.44 30.21
C LEU A 515 20.08 -29.35 31.26
N VAL A 516 19.90 -28.09 30.86
CA VAL A 516 19.96 -26.93 31.76
C VAL A 516 18.73 -26.07 31.50
N ILE A 517 17.83 -26.02 32.47
CA ILE A 517 16.69 -25.10 32.49
C ILE A 517 17.13 -23.81 33.18
N HIS A 518 16.60 -22.67 32.74
CA HIS A 518 16.88 -21.39 33.37
C HIS A 518 16.50 -21.41 34.86
N PRO A 519 17.36 -20.93 35.79
CA PRO A 519 17.12 -21.06 37.23
C PRO A 519 15.97 -20.21 37.78
N LEU A 520 15.40 -19.31 36.97
CA LEU A 520 14.21 -18.51 37.27
C LEU A 520 13.00 -18.92 36.40
N PHE A 521 13.04 -20.09 35.75
CA PHE A 521 11.88 -20.62 35.03
C PHE A 521 10.74 -20.92 36.00
N ASP A 522 9.57 -20.34 35.76
CA ASP A 522 8.33 -20.67 36.47
C ASP A 522 7.37 -21.42 35.54
N PRO A 523 7.04 -22.71 35.81
CA PRO A 523 6.18 -23.51 34.95
C PRO A 523 4.69 -23.15 35.03
N LEU A 524 4.28 -22.22 35.91
CA LEU A 524 2.90 -21.72 36.02
C LEU A 524 2.68 -20.42 35.23
N THR A 525 3.65 -19.51 35.22
CA THR A 525 3.57 -18.24 34.49
C THR A 525 4.32 -18.26 33.15
N LEU A 526 5.17 -19.26 32.92
CA LEU A 526 6.11 -19.36 31.79
C LEU A 526 7.12 -18.19 31.73
N GLU A 527 7.35 -17.53 32.87
CA GLU A 527 8.44 -16.58 33.01
C GLU A 527 9.79 -17.26 32.86
N ASN A 528 10.69 -16.64 32.10
CA ASN A 528 12.03 -17.15 31.80
C ASN A 528 12.05 -18.60 31.24
N ASP A 529 11.10 -18.93 30.35
CA ASP A 529 10.92 -20.24 29.71
C ASP A 529 12.04 -20.60 28.71
N VAL A 530 13.26 -20.70 29.21
CA VAL A 530 14.48 -20.94 28.42
C VAL A 530 15.17 -22.23 28.86
N GLY A 531 15.41 -23.11 27.88
CA GLY A 531 16.06 -24.40 28.05
C GLY A 531 17.28 -24.56 27.15
N LEU A 532 18.31 -25.23 27.67
CA LEU A 532 19.54 -25.56 26.95
C LEU A 532 19.78 -27.07 26.98
N VAL A 533 20.05 -27.64 25.81
CA VAL A 533 20.34 -29.07 25.60
C VAL A 533 21.80 -29.22 25.20
N MET A 534 22.61 -29.90 26.03
CA MET A 534 24.04 -30.09 25.77
C MET A 534 24.34 -31.49 25.21
N PHE A 535 25.13 -31.55 24.14
CA PHE A 535 25.69 -32.81 23.64
C PHE A 535 26.90 -33.27 24.45
N ARG A 536 27.02 -34.58 24.66
CA ARG A 536 28.16 -35.20 25.36
C ARG A 536 29.49 -35.07 24.59
N MET A 537 29.42 -34.83 23.28
CA MET A 537 30.56 -34.59 22.40
C MET A 537 30.16 -33.54 21.36
N ALA A 538 31.11 -32.73 20.91
CA ALA A 538 30.86 -31.72 19.88
C ALA A 538 30.49 -32.39 18.55
N ILE A 539 29.41 -31.92 17.92
CA ILE A 539 28.97 -32.42 16.61
C ILE A 539 29.84 -31.84 15.48
N THR A 540 29.92 -32.57 14.37
CA THR A 540 30.58 -32.08 13.16
C THR A 540 29.64 -31.14 12.41
N LEU A 541 30.11 -29.93 12.13
CA LEU A 541 29.35 -28.94 11.34
C LEU A 541 29.43 -29.28 9.84
N SER A 542 28.39 -28.91 9.10
CA SER A 542 28.24 -29.11 7.65
C SER A 542 27.42 -27.97 7.05
N ASP A 543 27.28 -27.87 5.74
CA ASP A 543 26.48 -26.80 5.11
C ASP A 543 25.00 -26.81 5.56
N TYR A 544 24.52 -27.95 6.08
CA TYR A 544 23.17 -28.12 6.63
C TYR A 544 23.13 -28.05 8.18
N ILE A 545 24.28 -28.08 8.85
CA ILE A 545 24.40 -28.05 10.33
C ILE A 545 25.41 -26.96 10.70
N GLN A 546 24.92 -25.76 10.98
CA GLN A 546 25.70 -24.60 11.42
C GLN A 546 25.02 -23.94 12.61
N PRO A 547 25.77 -23.46 13.61
CA PRO A 547 25.18 -22.70 14.70
C PRO A 547 24.87 -21.25 14.29
N THR A 548 23.77 -20.69 14.76
CA THR A 548 23.63 -19.23 14.79
C THR A 548 24.37 -18.64 15.98
N SER A 549 24.91 -17.43 15.84
CA SER A 549 26.03 -16.93 16.65
C SER A 549 25.77 -15.60 17.37
N PHE A 550 24.58 -15.00 17.22
CA PHE A 550 24.31 -13.65 17.69
C PHE A 550 22.99 -13.55 18.48
N PHE A 551 23.04 -12.80 19.58
CA PHE A 551 21.91 -12.43 20.41
C PHE A 551 21.80 -10.89 20.43
N PRO A 552 20.60 -10.32 20.57
CA PRO A 552 20.43 -8.87 20.67
C PRO A 552 21.15 -8.31 21.90
N ILE A 553 21.66 -7.09 21.76
CA ILE A 553 22.29 -6.29 22.83
C ILE A 553 21.44 -5.06 23.20
N VAL A 554 20.29 -4.91 22.55
CA VAL A 554 19.27 -3.87 22.71
C VAL A 554 17.92 -4.53 22.49
N ASP A 555 16.89 -4.05 23.19
CA ASP A 555 15.52 -4.55 23.02
C ASP A 555 15.01 -4.24 21.61
N LEU A 556 14.12 -5.09 21.10
CA LEU A 556 13.51 -4.87 19.79
C LEU A 556 12.46 -3.75 19.87
N PRO A 557 12.41 -2.83 18.89
CA PRO A 557 11.28 -1.91 18.77
C PRO A 557 10.02 -2.69 18.38
N GLY A 558 8.85 -2.16 18.78
CA GLY A 558 7.58 -2.60 18.20
C GLY A 558 7.57 -2.39 16.68
N SER A 559 6.80 -3.22 15.98
CA SER A 559 6.78 -3.29 14.51
C SER A 559 8.09 -3.75 13.83
N ALA A 560 9.02 -4.41 14.54
CA ALA A 560 10.21 -4.96 13.90
C ALA A 560 9.88 -6.27 13.15
N PRO A 561 10.32 -6.43 11.88
CA PRO A 561 10.15 -7.67 11.15
C PRO A 561 11.05 -8.77 11.72
N VAL A 562 10.44 -9.94 11.94
CA VAL A 562 11.06 -11.14 12.50
C VAL A 562 10.59 -12.37 11.73
N THR A 563 11.24 -13.50 11.94
CA THR A 563 10.87 -14.78 11.32
C THR A 563 10.92 -15.87 12.36
N THR A 564 10.06 -16.87 12.27
CA THR A 564 10.15 -18.09 13.09
C THR A 564 9.94 -19.32 12.22
N PHE A 565 10.34 -20.49 12.70
CA PHE A 565 10.23 -21.75 11.97
C PHE A 565 10.02 -22.95 12.90
N GLY A 566 9.42 -24.02 12.39
CA GLY A 566 9.14 -25.22 13.15
C GLY A 566 8.42 -26.30 12.34
N TRP A 567 8.01 -27.35 13.05
CA TRP A 567 7.29 -28.50 12.49
C TRP A 567 5.93 -28.72 13.19
N GLY A 568 5.37 -27.67 13.78
CA GLY A 568 4.12 -27.72 14.51
C GLY A 568 2.89 -28.02 13.66
N GLN A 569 1.73 -27.95 14.31
CA GLN A 569 0.43 -27.98 13.65
C GLN A 569 0.24 -26.76 12.74
N THR A 570 -0.58 -26.93 11.71
CA THR A 570 -0.73 -25.93 10.64
C THR A 570 -2.17 -25.46 10.46
N SER A 571 -3.05 -25.90 11.36
CA SER A 571 -4.50 -25.69 11.36
C SER A 571 -5.04 -26.30 12.66
N ASP A 572 -6.12 -25.76 13.21
CA ASP A 572 -6.86 -26.36 14.32
C ASP A 572 -7.65 -27.61 13.86
N GLU A 573 -7.98 -27.71 12.57
CA GLU A 573 -8.64 -28.88 12.00
C GLU A 573 -7.68 -30.08 11.79
N VAL A 574 -6.37 -29.84 11.66
CA VAL A 574 -5.37 -30.86 11.30
C VAL A 574 -4.43 -31.16 12.47
N ALA A 575 -4.84 -32.11 13.31
CA ALA A 575 -4.04 -32.58 14.45
C ALA A 575 -2.82 -33.42 14.01
N GLY A 576 -1.66 -32.80 13.85
CA GLY A 576 -0.37 -33.47 13.63
C GLY A 576 0.79 -32.51 13.37
N LEU A 577 2.03 -32.99 13.56
CA LEU A 577 3.24 -32.27 13.14
C LEU A 577 3.38 -32.31 11.61
N THR A 578 3.97 -31.28 11.00
CA THR A 578 4.38 -31.37 9.60
C THR A 578 5.54 -32.34 9.42
N ASN A 579 5.61 -32.98 8.25
CA ASN A 579 6.84 -33.68 7.90
C ASN A 579 7.94 -32.70 7.50
N GLU A 580 7.61 -31.60 6.82
CA GLU A 580 8.58 -30.65 6.27
C GLU A 580 8.70 -29.43 7.19
N LEU A 581 9.89 -28.83 7.29
CA LEU A 581 10.17 -27.66 8.12
C LEU A 581 9.53 -26.44 7.49
N GLN A 582 8.92 -25.61 8.32
CA GLN A 582 8.09 -24.51 7.88
C GLN A 582 8.55 -23.21 8.52
N TYR A 583 8.39 -22.07 7.85
CA TYR A 583 8.74 -20.76 8.38
C TYR A 583 7.70 -19.69 8.05
N VAL A 584 7.62 -18.63 8.85
CA VAL A 584 6.71 -17.49 8.62
C VAL A 584 7.37 -16.19 9.05
N GLN A 585 7.10 -15.10 8.32
CA GLN A 585 7.51 -13.76 8.70
C GLN A 585 6.41 -13.13 9.57
N LEU A 586 6.80 -12.50 10.66
CA LEU A 586 5.92 -11.94 11.68
C LEU A 586 6.47 -10.57 12.10
N THR A 587 5.71 -9.82 12.88
CA THR A 587 6.09 -8.49 13.35
C THR A 587 6.07 -8.46 14.88
N THR A 588 7.05 -7.84 15.54
CA THR A 588 7.03 -7.72 17.01
C THR A 588 5.97 -6.75 17.51
N LEU A 589 5.29 -7.14 18.60
CA LEU A 589 4.42 -6.29 19.39
C LEU A 589 5.13 -5.82 20.66
N SER A 590 4.71 -4.67 21.18
CA SER A 590 5.05 -4.25 22.54
C SER A 590 4.35 -5.13 23.59
N ASN A 591 4.90 -5.17 24.80
CA ASN A 591 4.27 -5.85 25.93
C ASN A 591 2.93 -5.20 26.32
N GLU A 592 2.75 -3.89 26.05
CA GLU A 592 1.50 -3.17 26.29
C GLU A 592 0.40 -3.69 25.37
N GLU A 593 0.65 -3.78 24.05
CA GLU A 593 -0.27 -4.38 23.07
C GLU A 593 -0.57 -5.85 23.39
N CYS A 594 0.46 -6.63 23.76
CA CYS A 594 0.30 -8.05 24.05
C CYS A 594 -0.47 -8.35 25.34
N THR A 595 -0.39 -7.46 26.33
CA THR A 595 -1.15 -7.54 27.59
C THR A 595 -2.65 -7.44 27.35
N LEU A 596 -3.11 -6.84 26.24
CA LEU A 596 -4.53 -6.78 25.87
C LEU A 596 -5.13 -8.17 25.59
N VAL A 597 -4.32 -9.09 25.04
CA VAL A 597 -4.75 -10.44 24.66
C VAL A 597 -4.46 -11.47 25.76
N PHE A 598 -3.27 -11.43 26.35
CA PHE A 598 -2.80 -12.43 27.31
C PHE A 598 -2.89 -11.97 28.78
N GLY A 599 -3.33 -10.73 29.02
CA GLY A 599 -3.49 -10.17 30.36
C GLY A 599 -2.18 -10.18 31.17
N SER A 600 -2.29 -10.44 32.47
CA SER A 600 -1.15 -10.47 33.40
C SER A 600 -0.19 -11.64 33.21
N GLN A 601 -0.26 -12.37 32.09
CA GLN A 601 0.74 -13.38 31.71
C GLN A 601 1.97 -12.74 31.06
N ILE A 602 1.84 -11.53 30.49
CA ILE A 602 2.96 -10.84 29.83
C ILE A 602 3.81 -10.09 30.85
N VAL A 603 5.13 -10.25 30.74
CA VAL A 603 6.14 -9.55 31.56
C VAL A 603 7.34 -9.13 30.71
N ASP A 604 8.17 -8.24 31.24
CA ASP A 604 9.35 -7.63 30.57
C ASP A 604 10.39 -8.64 30.02
N THR A 605 10.36 -9.91 30.43
CA THR A 605 11.23 -10.96 29.90
C THR A 605 10.64 -11.72 28.70
N MET A 606 9.48 -11.30 28.19
CA MET A 606 8.81 -11.90 27.05
C MET A 606 8.87 -10.98 25.83
N VAL A 607 8.74 -11.57 24.63
CA VAL A 607 8.56 -10.86 23.37
C VAL A 607 7.31 -11.40 22.69
N CYS A 608 6.45 -10.50 22.23
CA CYS A 608 5.23 -10.85 21.52
C CYS A 608 5.35 -10.56 20.03
N ILE A 609 4.58 -11.28 19.23
CA ILE A 609 4.60 -11.22 17.77
C ILE A 609 3.18 -11.32 17.22
N ASP A 610 2.97 -10.67 16.09
CA ASP A 610 1.72 -10.62 15.33
C ASP A 610 1.98 -11.03 13.87
N GLY A 611 0.96 -11.60 13.24
CA GLY A 611 0.96 -12.05 11.85
C GLY A 611 -0.32 -11.62 11.15
N ASN A 612 -0.41 -11.81 9.83
CA ASN A 612 -1.67 -11.61 9.13
C ASN A 612 -2.71 -12.67 9.53
N TYR A 613 -3.92 -12.57 8.98
CA TYR A 613 -4.97 -13.57 9.22
C TYR A 613 -4.46 -14.98 8.87
N ASN A 614 -4.53 -15.89 9.84
CA ASN A 614 -3.88 -17.21 9.78
C ASN A 614 -2.35 -17.14 9.57
N GLU A 615 -1.60 -16.36 10.37
CA GLU A 615 -0.14 -16.45 10.46
C GLU A 615 0.35 -16.54 11.91
N GLY A 616 1.19 -17.54 12.24
CA GLY A 616 1.78 -17.65 13.59
C GLY A 616 2.16 -19.06 14.07
N THR A 617 2.88 -19.14 15.18
CA THR A 617 3.34 -20.40 15.80
C THR A 617 2.18 -21.21 16.40
N CYS A 618 2.26 -22.54 16.31
CA CYS A 618 1.22 -23.46 16.79
C CYS A 618 1.79 -24.63 17.60
N ARG A 619 0.94 -25.60 17.97
CA ARG A 619 1.29 -26.75 18.80
C ARG A 619 2.36 -27.61 18.13
N GLY A 620 3.53 -27.70 18.78
CA GLY A 620 4.72 -28.40 18.27
C GLY A 620 5.83 -27.46 17.80
N ASP A 621 5.56 -26.16 17.63
CA ASP A 621 6.59 -25.15 17.42
C ASP A 621 7.26 -24.70 18.72
N SER A 622 6.74 -25.10 19.90
CA SER A 622 7.35 -24.82 21.21
C SER A 622 8.87 -25.04 21.20
N GLY A 623 9.62 -24.02 21.60
CA GLY A 623 11.07 -24.00 21.55
C GLY A 623 11.70 -23.54 20.23
N SER A 624 10.91 -23.22 19.18
CA SER A 624 11.43 -22.60 17.97
C SER A 624 12.10 -21.24 18.26
N PRO A 625 13.14 -20.86 17.52
CA PRO A 625 13.69 -19.52 17.63
C PRO A 625 12.77 -18.51 16.94
N LEU A 626 12.66 -17.33 17.54
CA LEU A 626 12.31 -16.10 16.83
C LEU A 626 13.62 -15.43 16.39
N ILE A 627 13.74 -15.11 15.11
CA ILE A 627 14.97 -14.58 14.51
C ILE A 627 14.76 -13.23 13.82
N GLN A 628 15.81 -12.40 13.82
CA GLN A 628 15.87 -11.15 13.07
C GLN A 628 17.10 -11.15 12.15
N ASN A 629 16.89 -10.78 10.88
CA ASN A 629 17.97 -10.65 9.90
C ASN A 629 18.52 -9.22 9.91
N ILE A 630 19.82 -9.07 10.20
CA ILE A 630 20.49 -7.76 10.33
C ILE A 630 21.42 -7.43 9.14
N GLY A 631 21.22 -8.12 8.01
CA GLY A 631 22.05 -7.99 6.81
C GLY A 631 23.37 -8.79 6.88
N GLY A 632 24.07 -8.87 5.75
CA GLY A 632 25.38 -9.53 5.65
C GLY A 632 25.39 -11.05 5.88
N GLY A 633 24.22 -11.72 5.89
CA GLY A 633 24.10 -13.13 6.25
C GLY A 633 24.17 -13.41 7.76
N HIS A 634 23.96 -12.39 8.59
CA HIS A 634 23.90 -12.52 10.05
C HIS A 634 22.46 -12.48 10.56
N THR A 635 22.17 -13.41 11.47
CA THR A 635 20.85 -13.62 12.06
C THR A 635 20.97 -13.57 13.59
N LEU A 636 20.13 -12.77 14.25
CA LEU A 636 19.99 -12.74 15.70
C LEU A 636 18.90 -13.73 16.13
N ILE A 637 19.10 -14.50 17.20
CA ILE A 637 17.97 -15.08 17.94
C ILE A 637 17.49 -14.02 18.93
N VAL A 638 16.24 -13.61 18.80
CA VAL A 638 15.61 -12.52 19.57
C VAL A 638 14.51 -13.01 20.52
N GLY A 639 14.08 -14.26 20.40
CA GLY A 639 13.09 -14.88 21.27
C GLY A 639 12.99 -16.39 21.05
N ILE A 640 12.12 -17.05 21.82
CA ILE A 640 11.83 -18.49 21.72
C ILE A 640 10.31 -18.69 21.89
N ALA A 641 9.67 -19.50 21.03
CA ALA A 641 8.25 -19.81 21.16
C ALA A 641 7.97 -20.56 22.47
N SER A 642 7.33 -19.87 23.42
CA SER A 642 7.11 -20.35 24.80
C SER A 642 5.66 -20.80 25.02
N PHE A 643 4.68 -20.04 24.51
CA PHE A 643 3.26 -20.38 24.54
C PHE A 643 2.52 -19.82 23.32
N ILE A 644 1.27 -20.27 23.15
CA ILE A 644 0.36 -19.88 22.07
C ILE A 644 -1.03 -19.59 22.65
N SER A 645 -1.92 -18.99 21.85
CA SER A 645 -3.31 -18.70 22.26
C SER A 645 -4.07 -19.96 22.73
N THR A 646 -4.93 -19.80 23.74
CA THR A 646 -5.78 -20.89 24.23
C THR A 646 -7.01 -21.16 23.35
N ASN A 647 -7.33 -20.24 22.42
CA ASN A 647 -8.50 -20.33 21.55
C ASN A 647 -8.29 -21.21 20.30
N GLY A 648 -7.03 -21.52 19.97
CA GLY A 648 -6.65 -22.22 18.74
C GLY A 648 -5.45 -21.54 18.05
N CYS A 649 -5.02 -22.12 16.94
CA CYS A 649 -3.98 -21.57 16.07
C CYS A 649 -4.55 -20.85 14.83
N GLU A 650 -5.79 -21.13 14.43
CA GLU A 650 -6.55 -20.39 13.40
C GLU A 650 -7.56 -19.43 14.05
N SER A 651 -7.84 -19.59 15.34
CA SER A 651 -8.68 -18.65 16.10
C SER A 651 -7.90 -17.40 16.53
N CYS A 652 -7.66 -16.51 15.57
CA CYS A 652 -7.50 -15.09 15.87
C CYS A 652 -8.84 -14.59 16.44
N THR A 653 -8.89 -14.22 17.72
CA THR A 653 -10.08 -13.62 18.34
C THR A 653 -10.29 -12.20 17.81
N GLY A 654 -11.01 -12.08 16.69
CA GLY A 654 -11.58 -10.83 16.18
C GLY A 654 -13.11 -10.82 16.34
N GLY A 655 -13.65 -9.81 17.02
CA GLY A 655 -15.08 -9.64 17.26
C GLY A 655 -15.35 -8.79 18.51
N ARG A 656 -16.28 -7.81 18.55
CA ARG A 656 -17.48 -7.66 17.71
C ARG A 656 -18.07 -6.23 17.75
N ILE A 657 -18.30 -5.58 16.61
CA ILE A 657 -19.65 -5.01 16.29
C ILE A 657 -20.39 -6.14 15.58
N PHE A 658 -21.20 -6.88 16.33
CA PHE A 658 -21.64 -8.25 16.04
C PHE A 658 -20.86 -8.99 14.93
N GLU A 659 -19.62 -9.39 15.23
CA GLU A 659 -18.58 -10.00 14.35
C GLU A 659 -17.59 -9.02 13.66
N GLY A 660 -17.66 -7.72 13.96
CA GLY A 660 -16.66 -6.70 13.60
C GLY A 660 -15.37 -6.66 14.45
N GLN A 661 -14.27 -6.26 13.83
CA GLN A 661 -12.93 -6.20 14.42
C GLN A 661 -12.73 -4.96 15.30
N GLU A 662 -11.86 -5.06 16.30
CA GLU A 662 -11.43 -3.93 17.12
C GLU A 662 -10.52 -2.98 16.31
N ALA A 663 -10.64 -1.67 16.56
CA ALA A 663 -9.85 -0.65 15.90
C ALA A 663 -8.48 -0.49 16.59
N ILE A 664 -7.53 -1.37 16.30
CA ILE A 664 -6.18 -1.40 16.94
C ILE A 664 -5.24 -0.23 16.58
N THR A 665 -5.60 0.64 15.63
CA THR A 665 -4.73 1.73 15.15
C THR A 665 -5.46 3.08 15.12
N PRO A 666 -5.16 4.04 16.02
CA PRO A 666 -5.93 5.29 16.17
C PRO A 666 -5.84 6.28 15.00
N TYR A 667 -4.89 6.08 14.08
CA TYR A 667 -4.72 6.90 12.87
C TYR A 667 -5.40 6.31 11.61
N ARG A 668 -6.03 5.13 11.70
CA ARG A 668 -6.60 4.44 10.52
C ARG A 668 -7.99 4.93 10.12
N TRP A 669 -8.78 5.40 11.08
CA TRP A 669 -10.09 6.03 10.85
C TRP A 669 -10.19 7.37 11.56
N PRO A 670 -9.30 8.33 11.20
CA PRO A 670 -9.14 9.58 11.94
C PRO A 670 -10.35 10.53 11.77
N PHE A 671 -11.32 10.14 10.94
CA PHE A 671 -12.58 10.84 10.74
C PHE A 671 -13.67 10.46 11.74
N MET A 672 -13.50 9.43 12.57
CA MET A 672 -14.55 8.98 13.48
C MET A 672 -14.81 9.98 14.61
N ALA A 673 -16.08 10.21 14.91
CA ALA A 673 -16.53 11.07 15.99
C ALA A 673 -17.58 10.35 16.86
N ALA A 674 -17.34 10.33 18.17
CA ALA A 674 -18.29 9.83 19.16
C ALA A 674 -19.15 10.99 19.69
N VAL A 675 -20.47 10.89 19.58
CA VAL A 675 -21.41 12.01 19.81
C VAL A 675 -22.38 11.67 20.95
N TYR A 676 -22.14 12.27 22.11
CA TYR A 676 -23.08 12.21 23.23
C TYR A 676 -24.12 13.31 23.08
N VAL A 677 -25.38 12.92 22.91
CA VAL A 677 -26.51 13.82 22.66
C VAL A 677 -27.32 14.02 23.95
N GLN A 678 -27.63 15.27 24.29
CA GLN A 678 -28.56 15.62 25.35
C GLN A 678 -29.73 16.43 24.79
N THR A 679 -30.96 15.93 24.98
CA THR A 679 -32.20 16.64 24.68
C THR A 679 -32.83 17.20 25.97
N SER A 680 -34.01 17.81 25.88
CA SER A 680 -34.77 18.26 27.05
C SER A 680 -35.31 17.11 27.93
N THR A 681 -35.35 15.88 27.43
CA THR A 681 -35.99 14.71 28.07
C THR A 681 -35.08 13.49 28.21
N ALA A 682 -33.99 13.39 27.45
CA ALA A 682 -33.14 12.21 27.37
C ALA A 682 -31.65 12.56 27.17
N ARG A 683 -30.80 11.56 27.40
CA ARG A 683 -29.40 11.52 26.98
C ARG A 683 -29.15 10.19 26.29
N PHE A 684 -28.46 10.21 25.15
CA PHE A 684 -28.14 9.02 24.37
C PHE A 684 -26.84 9.21 23.58
N PHE A 685 -26.38 8.15 22.93
CA PHE A 685 -25.14 8.11 22.16
C PHE A 685 -25.42 7.91 20.67
N CYS A 686 -24.62 8.55 19.83
CA CYS A 686 -24.57 8.36 18.38
C CYS A 686 -23.12 8.36 17.88
N GLY A 687 -22.92 7.76 16.72
CA GLY A 687 -21.74 7.98 15.89
C GLY A 687 -21.84 9.26 15.05
N GLY A 688 -20.72 9.60 14.43
CA GLY A 688 -20.59 10.68 13.46
C GLY A 688 -19.25 10.60 12.72
N ALA A 689 -19.09 11.43 11.70
CA ALA A 689 -17.82 11.62 11.01
C ALA A 689 -17.43 13.09 10.90
N LEU A 690 -16.14 13.39 11.01
CA LEU A 690 -15.55 14.70 10.78
C LEU A 690 -15.73 15.11 9.31
N TRP A 691 -16.46 16.20 9.08
CA TRP A 691 -16.68 16.81 7.77
C TRP A 691 -16.06 18.22 7.75
N GLY A 692 -14.85 18.33 7.22
CA GLY A 692 -14.02 19.53 7.40
C GLY A 692 -13.62 19.77 8.86
N ARG A 693 -13.21 21.01 9.17
CA ARG A 693 -12.71 21.40 10.51
C ARG A 693 -13.79 21.91 11.48
N GLU A 694 -15.02 22.08 10.99
CA GLU A 694 -16.10 22.79 11.68
C GLU A 694 -17.42 22.01 11.74
N TRP A 695 -17.51 20.82 11.11
CA TRP A 695 -18.74 20.06 11.05
C TRP A 695 -18.54 18.58 11.38
N ILE A 696 -19.57 17.99 11.99
CA ILE A 696 -19.78 16.55 12.08
C ILE A 696 -20.98 16.20 11.21
N ILE A 697 -20.84 15.22 10.32
CA ILE A 697 -21.97 14.59 9.62
C ILE A 697 -22.45 13.39 10.43
N THR A 698 -23.76 13.29 10.63
CA THR A 698 -24.42 12.27 11.47
C THR A 698 -25.87 12.09 11.02
N ALA A 699 -26.68 11.30 11.73
CA ALA A 699 -28.08 11.06 11.41
C ALA A 699 -28.97 12.24 11.88
N GLY A 700 -30.13 12.40 11.25
CA GLY A 700 -31.13 13.40 11.63
C GLY A 700 -31.70 13.15 13.03
N GLN A 701 -32.03 11.90 13.34
CA GLN A 701 -32.47 11.46 14.68
C GLN A 701 -31.44 11.74 15.79
N CYS A 702 -30.15 11.84 15.46
CA CYS A 702 -29.09 12.16 16.42
C CYS A 702 -29.01 13.65 16.75
N VAL A 703 -29.62 14.52 15.93
CA VAL A 703 -29.63 15.97 16.14
C VAL A 703 -31.03 16.53 16.45
N ASP A 704 -32.11 15.80 16.17
CA ASP A 704 -33.46 16.28 16.44
C ASP A 704 -33.72 16.52 17.94
N GLY A 705 -34.31 17.67 18.26
CA GLY A 705 -34.55 18.13 19.63
C GLY A 705 -33.31 18.25 20.54
N ALA A 706 -32.09 18.22 19.98
CA ALA A 706 -30.86 18.31 20.75
C ALA A 706 -30.67 19.69 21.39
N THR A 707 -30.14 19.70 22.62
CA THR A 707 -29.85 20.91 23.41
C THR A 707 -28.35 21.09 23.68
N LEU A 708 -27.59 19.99 23.66
CA LEU A 708 -26.14 19.97 23.82
C LEU A 708 -25.60 18.67 23.20
N PHE A 709 -24.50 18.80 22.48
CA PHE A 709 -23.63 17.72 22.04
C PHE A 709 -22.32 17.79 22.81
N THR A 710 -21.81 16.64 23.24
CA THR A 710 -20.40 16.47 23.61
C THR A 710 -19.79 15.51 22.61
N ILE A 711 -18.78 15.97 21.87
CA ILE A 711 -18.16 15.24 20.78
C ILE A 711 -16.75 14.84 21.20
N GLN A 712 -16.38 13.58 21.06
CA GLN A 712 -15.01 13.09 21.22
C GLN A 712 -14.46 12.68 19.84
N ILE A 713 -13.24 13.13 19.53
CA ILE A 713 -12.49 12.81 18.31
C ILE A 713 -11.02 12.53 18.68
N GLY A 714 -10.25 11.96 17.74
CA GLY A 714 -8.81 11.78 17.92
C GLY A 714 -8.39 10.55 18.70
N SER A 715 -9.34 9.70 19.10
CA SER A 715 -9.11 8.49 19.88
C SER A 715 -10.07 7.37 19.45
N ILE A 716 -9.62 6.14 19.62
CA ILE A 716 -10.39 4.90 19.44
C ILE A 716 -11.08 4.46 20.74
N THR A 717 -10.68 5.01 21.90
CA THR A 717 -11.26 4.68 23.21
C THR A 717 -12.02 5.86 23.81
N LEU A 718 -13.17 5.56 24.42
CA LEU A 718 -14.05 6.56 25.04
C LEU A 718 -13.71 6.86 26.50
N GLU A 719 -13.17 5.86 27.22
CA GLU A 719 -12.92 5.92 28.67
C GLU A 719 -11.43 6.01 29.04
N ASP A 720 -10.54 5.28 28.36
CA ASP A 720 -9.10 5.20 28.70
C ASP A 720 -8.38 6.53 28.50
N GLU A 721 -7.28 6.80 29.21
CA GLU A 721 -6.49 8.03 28.98
C GLU A 721 -5.75 8.00 27.63
N ASP A 722 -6.21 8.80 26.65
CA ASP A 722 -5.55 8.99 25.36
C ASP A 722 -5.14 10.48 25.20
N PRO A 723 -3.84 10.79 25.03
CA PRO A 723 -3.36 12.17 24.87
C PRO A 723 -3.81 12.84 23.56
N ASN A 724 -4.30 12.07 22.59
CA ASN A 724 -4.79 12.56 21.31
C ASN A 724 -6.30 12.88 21.34
N ARG A 725 -7.03 12.45 22.38
CA ARG A 725 -8.48 12.68 22.46
C ARG A 725 -8.81 14.15 22.65
N VAL A 726 -9.52 14.73 21.69
CA VAL A 726 -10.10 16.07 21.79
C VAL A 726 -11.58 15.94 22.14
N THR A 727 -12.00 16.59 23.22
CA THR A 727 -13.42 16.68 23.61
C THR A 727 -13.95 18.09 23.34
N LEU A 728 -14.96 18.19 22.48
CA LEU A 728 -15.61 19.43 22.06
C LEU A 728 -17.06 19.46 22.56
N THR A 729 -17.67 20.65 22.59
CA THR A 729 -19.10 20.81 22.84
C THR A 729 -19.76 21.72 21.82
N SER A 730 -21.01 21.44 21.48
CA SER A 730 -21.82 22.28 20.60
C SER A 730 -23.30 22.27 20.99
N SER A 731 -24.04 23.27 20.53
CA SER A 731 -25.51 23.27 20.49
C SER A 731 -26.06 23.71 19.12
N GLU A 732 -25.19 23.98 18.14
CA GLU A 732 -25.60 24.35 16.78
C GLU A 732 -25.66 23.10 15.89
N TYR A 733 -26.81 22.86 15.28
CA TYR A 733 -27.00 21.80 14.30
C TYR A 733 -27.96 22.23 13.19
N ILE A 734 -27.88 21.55 12.06
CA ILE A 734 -28.82 21.66 10.94
C ILE A 734 -29.28 20.25 10.61
N ILE A 735 -30.57 20.00 10.85
CA ILE A 735 -31.25 18.78 10.39
C ILE A 735 -31.78 18.98 8.98
N ARG A 736 -31.87 17.90 8.21
CA ARG A 736 -32.44 17.91 6.87
C ARG A 736 -33.93 18.37 6.90
N PRO A 737 -34.36 19.40 6.14
CA PRO A 737 -35.69 20.01 6.34
C PRO A 737 -36.90 19.10 6.03
N ASP A 738 -36.67 18.08 5.21
CA ASP A 738 -37.58 17.01 4.80
C ASP A 738 -37.32 15.69 5.56
N TYR A 739 -36.57 15.75 6.67
CA TYR A 739 -36.46 14.63 7.62
C TYR A 739 -37.83 14.27 8.21
N ASN A 740 -38.15 12.97 8.24
CA ASN A 740 -39.36 12.46 8.86
C ASN A 740 -39.03 11.49 10.02
N PRO A 741 -39.26 11.87 11.29
CA PRO A 741 -38.94 11.02 12.45
C PRO A 741 -39.82 9.76 12.55
N ASP A 742 -41.01 9.73 11.93
CA ASP A 742 -41.88 8.55 11.95
C ASP A 742 -41.45 7.45 10.97
N THR A 743 -40.66 7.80 9.94
CA THR A 743 -40.24 6.87 8.87
C THR A 743 -38.74 6.82 8.63
N LEU A 744 -37.95 7.63 9.35
CA LEU A 744 -36.51 7.86 9.16
C LEU A 744 -36.14 8.21 7.70
N GLU A 745 -37.06 8.83 6.97
CA GLU A 745 -36.80 9.28 5.60
C GLU A 745 -35.98 10.58 5.65
N ASN A 746 -34.96 10.67 4.80
CA ASN A 746 -33.97 11.76 4.80
C ASN A 746 -33.26 11.94 6.16
N ASP A 747 -32.96 10.83 6.87
CA ASP A 747 -32.29 10.81 8.17
C ASP A 747 -30.82 11.24 8.08
N LEU A 748 -30.60 12.55 7.99
CA LEU A 748 -29.30 13.21 7.84
C LEU A 748 -29.25 14.51 8.67
N GLY A 749 -28.14 14.69 9.38
CA GLY A 749 -27.89 15.84 10.25
C GLY A 749 -26.44 16.33 10.16
N LEU A 750 -26.25 17.62 10.41
CA LEU A 750 -24.95 18.28 10.48
C LEU A 750 -24.84 18.99 11.83
N ILE A 751 -23.85 18.65 12.65
CA ILE A 751 -23.52 19.39 13.88
C ILE A 751 -22.42 20.38 13.53
N LYS A 752 -22.59 21.65 13.87
CA LYS A 752 -21.56 22.67 13.70
C LYS A 752 -20.76 22.80 14.99
N LEU A 753 -19.44 22.71 14.94
CA LEU A 753 -18.58 22.82 16.10
C LEU A 753 -18.47 24.29 16.54
N ASN A 754 -18.45 24.54 17.85
CA ASN A 754 -18.29 25.88 18.42
C ASN A 754 -16.88 26.48 18.16
N GLU A 755 -15.89 25.60 17.93
CA GLU A 755 -14.51 25.93 17.65
C GLU A 755 -13.92 24.93 16.64
N THR A 756 -12.88 25.34 15.91
CA THR A 756 -12.17 24.44 14.99
C THR A 756 -11.23 23.53 15.78
N PHE A 757 -11.18 22.25 15.40
CA PHE A 757 -10.15 21.33 15.90
C PHE A 757 -8.87 21.43 15.08
N ALA A 758 -7.74 21.07 15.70
CA ALA A 758 -6.47 20.90 15.00
C ALA A 758 -6.52 19.58 14.21
N ILE A 759 -6.19 19.61 12.91
CA ILE A 759 -6.02 18.37 12.15
C ILE A 759 -4.74 17.68 12.65
N THR A 760 -4.87 16.42 13.09
CA THR A 760 -3.78 15.56 13.57
C THR A 760 -3.83 14.21 12.85
N PRO A 761 -2.81 13.34 12.95
CA PRO A 761 -2.87 11.98 12.41
C PRO A 761 -4.08 11.15 12.87
N THR A 762 -4.66 11.46 14.04
CA THR A 762 -5.85 10.77 14.59
C THR A 762 -7.16 11.56 14.43
N SER A 763 -7.09 12.83 13.99
CA SER A 763 -8.25 13.72 13.78
C SER A 763 -8.17 14.37 12.40
N GLN A 764 -8.69 13.70 11.37
CA GLN A 764 -8.74 14.19 9.99
C GLN A 764 -10.14 14.02 9.41
N PRO A 765 -10.71 15.06 8.76
CA PRO A 765 -12.00 14.92 8.11
C PRO A 765 -11.95 14.02 6.88
N ILE A 766 -13.01 13.24 6.69
CA ILE A 766 -13.26 12.53 5.43
C ILE A 766 -13.87 13.52 4.45
N ALA A 767 -13.12 13.87 3.41
CA ALA A 767 -13.40 15.04 2.57
C ALA A 767 -14.29 14.77 1.34
N TRP A 768 -14.71 13.52 1.13
CA TRP A 768 -15.28 13.07 -0.14
C TRP A 768 -16.69 12.50 0.00
N LEU A 769 -17.56 12.95 -0.89
CA LEU A 769 -18.90 12.44 -1.12
C LEU A 769 -18.95 11.76 -2.49
N PRO A 770 -19.79 10.73 -2.68
CA PRO A 770 -19.81 9.94 -3.90
C PRO A 770 -20.29 10.76 -5.09
N THR A 771 -19.70 10.53 -6.27
CA THR A 771 -20.10 11.20 -7.53
C THR A 771 -21.14 10.40 -8.31
N THR A 772 -21.42 9.17 -7.90
CA THR A 772 -22.45 8.26 -8.44
C THR A 772 -23.27 7.65 -7.28
N PRO A 773 -24.45 7.08 -7.54
CA PRO A 773 -25.12 6.22 -6.56
C PRO A 773 -24.20 5.05 -6.15
N LEU A 774 -24.33 4.60 -4.90
CA LEU A 774 -23.71 3.35 -4.45
C LEU A 774 -24.37 2.16 -5.15
N ASP A 775 -23.57 1.42 -5.93
CA ASP A 775 -24.00 0.23 -6.67
C ASP A 775 -24.32 -0.95 -5.74
N ASN A 776 -25.20 -1.83 -6.20
CA ASN A 776 -25.52 -3.07 -5.47
C ASN A 776 -24.30 -3.99 -5.41
N GLU A 777 -24.24 -4.84 -4.39
CA GLU A 777 -23.16 -5.82 -4.16
C GLU A 777 -21.77 -5.21 -3.90
N THR A 778 -21.67 -3.88 -3.84
CA THR A 778 -20.45 -3.16 -3.43
C THR A 778 -20.08 -3.48 -1.98
N ILE A 779 -18.82 -3.86 -1.75
CA ILE A 779 -18.24 -4.01 -0.41
C ILE A 779 -17.94 -2.61 0.15
N VAL A 780 -18.46 -2.34 1.34
CA VAL A 780 -18.35 -1.06 2.07
C VAL A 780 -18.01 -1.32 3.54
N SER A 781 -17.45 -0.34 4.24
CA SER A 781 -17.04 -0.46 5.63
C SER A 781 -17.95 0.30 6.59
N VAL A 782 -18.25 -0.32 7.73
CA VAL A 782 -19.04 0.22 8.84
C VAL A 782 -18.17 0.40 10.09
N PHE A 783 -18.50 1.39 10.91
CA PHE A 783 -17.71 1.82 12.08
C PHE A 783 -18.61 2.29 13.22
N GLY A 784 -18.22 2.05 14.47
CA GLY A 784 -18.90 2.65 15.61
C GLY A 784 -18.46 2.17 16.99
N TRP A 785 -19.18 2.66 17.99
CA TRP A 785 -19.08 2.30 19.42
C TRP A 785 -20.45 1.84 19.97
N GLY A 786 -21.35 1.39 19.09
CA GLY A 786 -22.65 0.88 19.46
C GLY A 786 -22.61 -0.43 20.25
N GLN A 787 -23.79 -0.92 20.60
CA GLN A 787 -23.94 -2.21 21.28
C GLN A 787 -23.39 -3.35 20.41
N THR A 788 -22.87 -4.39 21.07
CA THR A 788 -22.27 -5.56 20.41
C THR A 788 -23.16 -6.82 20.46
N SER A 789 -24.32 -6.68 21.11
CA SER A 789 -25.40 -7.65 21.35
C SER A 789 -26.67 -6.88 21.71
N ASP A 790 -27.85 -7.50 21.59
CA ASP A 790 -29.14 -6.81 21.78
C ASP A 790 -29.32 -6.22 23.20
N ASP A 791 -28.74 -6.88 24.22
CA ASP A 791 -28.71 -6.46 25.63
C ASP A 791 -27.35 -5.84 26.05
N GLY A 792 -26.48 -5.49 25.09
CA GLY A 792 -25.10 -5.08 25.33
C GLY A 792 -24.90 -3.70 25.97
N PRO A 793 -23.70 -3.40 26.50
CA PRO A 793 -23.35 -2.05 26.98
C PRO A 793 -23.34 -1.01 25.83
N LEU A 794 -23.71 0.23 26.15
CA LEU A 794 -23.85 1.34 25.20
C LEU A 794 -23.36 2.67 25.81
N PRO A 795 -22.36 3.34 25.20
CA PRO A 795 -21.45 2.84 24.17
C PRO A 795 -20.48 1.77 24.71
N VAL A 796 -19.82 1.04 23.82
CA VAL A 796 -18.61 0.29 24.18
C VAL A 796 -17.40 1.22 24.18
N ASN A 797 -16.39 0.91 25.01
CA ASN A 797 -15.20 1.74 25.14
C ASN A 797 -14.40 1.84 23.83
N LEU A 798 -14.15 0.72 23.15
CA LEU A 798 -13.27 0.64 21.99
C LEU A 798 -14.05 0.73 20.66
N LEU A 799 -13.52 1.49 19.70
CA LEU A 799 -14.05 1.60 18.35
C LEU A 799 -13.97 0.23 17.66
N HIS A 800 -15.03 -0.13 16.96
CA HIS A 800 -15.09 -1.34 16.15
C HIS A 800 -15.41 -1.01 14.70
N TRP A 801 -15.02 -1.90 13.80
CA TRP A 801 -15.23 -1.76 12.36
C TRP A 801 -15.41 -3.11 11.66
N ASN A 802 -16.02 -3.12 10.48
CA ASN A 802 -15.99 -4.30 9.60
C ASN A 802 -16.37 -3.95 8.16
N THR A 803 -16.22 -4.91 7.24
CA THR A 803 -16.81 -4.86 5.90
C THR A 803 -18.19 -5.52 5.85
N VAL A 804 -19.06 -4.97 5.01
CA VAL A 804 -20.42 -5.43 4.72
C VAL A 804 -20.75 -5.16 3.25
N THR A 805 -21.70 -5.91 2.70
CA THR A 805 -22.11 -5.79 1.29
C THR A 805 -23.37 -4.95 1.17
N ALA A 806 -23.38 -4.00 0.23
CA ALA A 806 -24.55 -3.21 -0.11
C ALA A 806 -25.61 -4.08 -0.80
N LEU A 807 -26.78 -4.21 -0.19
CA LEU A 807 -27.90 -4.96 -0.77
C LEU A 807 -28.70 -4.08 -1.75
N ASN A 808 -29.29 -4.72 -2.75
CA ASN A 808 -30.25 -4.04 -3.60
C ASN A 808 -31.52 -3.69 -2.79
N ASN A 809 -32.19 -2.60 -3.17
CA ASN A 809 -33.38 -2.13 -2.48
C ASN A 809 -34.61 -3.04 -2.70
N GLU A 810 -34.58 -4.05 -3.59
CA GLU A 810 -35.69 -4.99 -3.78
C GLU A 810 -35.67 -6.09 -2.71
N ASP A 811 -34.52 -6.71 -2.48
CA ASP A 811 -34.30 -7.69 -1.42
C ASP A 811 -34.53 -7.07 -0.04
N CYS A 812 -34.05 -5.84 0.19
CA CYS A 812 -34.29 -5.19 1.46
C CYS A 812 -35.78 -4.79 1.66
N ARG A 813 -36.55 -4.55 0.59
CA ARG A 813 -38.02 -4.40 0.66
C ARG A 813 -38.73 -5.72 1.00
N LEU A 814 -38.11 -6.89 0.84
CA LEU A 814 -38.71 -8.15 1.32
C LEU A 814 -38.81 -8.19 2.85
N ILE A 815 -37.94 -7.44 3.54
CA ILE A 815 -37.85 -7.38 5.01
C ILE A 815 -38.58 -6.14 5.54
N TYR A 816 -38.26 -4.94 5.04
CA TYR A 816 -38.82 -3.68 5.54
C TYR A 816 -40.03 -3.16 4.75
N GLY A 817 -40.43 -3.84 3.66
CA GLY A 817 -41.61 -3.49 2.87
C GLY A 817 -41.59 -2.04 2.37
N ASN A 818 -42.74 -1.37 2.45
CA ASN A 818 -42.92 0.00 1.98
C ASN A 818 -42.21 1.08 2.84
N GLN A 819 -41.55 0.69 3.95
CA GLN A 819 -40.77 1.63 4.76
C GLN A 819 -39.46 2.00 4.05
N LEU A 820 -38.84 1.06 3.33
CA LEU A 820 -37.62 1.33 2.57
C LEU A 820 -37.90 2.26 1.37
N LYS A 821 -37.07 3.29 1.22
CA LYS A 821 -37.10 4.29 0.16
C LYS A 821 -35.83 4.27 -0.67
N ASP A 822 -35.83 4.90 -1.85
CA ASP A 822 -34.70 4.83 -2.79
C ASP A 822 -33.50 5.72 -2.38
N ASN A 823 -33.71 6.66 -1.45
CA ASN A 823 -32.65 7.38 -0.73
C ASN A 823 -32.02 6.58 0.42
N MET A 824 -32.51 5.37 0.69
CA MET A 824 -31.94 4.44 1.68
C MET A 824 -31.15 3.34 0.96
N VAL A 825 -30.19 2.75 1.67
CA VAL A 825 -29.48 1.52 1.28
C VAL A 825 -29.45 0.59 2.48
N CYS A 826 -29.45 -0.71 2.24
CA CYS A 826 -29.28 -1.71 3.29
C CYS A 826 -27.96 -2.42 3.10
N VAL A 827 -27.37 -2.91 4.20
CA VAL A 827 -26.11 -3.66 4.18
C VAL A 827 -26.22 -4.90 5.05
N ALA A 828 -25.51 -5.95 4.66
CA ALA A 828 -25.36 -7.18 5.45
C ALA A 828 -23.94 -7.70 5.37
N GLY A 829 -23.45 -8.29 6.46
CA GLY A 829 -22.33 -9.25 6.40
C GLY A 829 -22.70 -10.53 5.66
N ASP A 830 -21.69 -11.37 5.40
CA ASP A 830 -21.87 -12.69 4.80
C ASP A 830 -22.81 -13.58 5.65
N TYR A 831 -23.43 -14.58 5.03
CA TYR A 831 -24.36 -15.50 5.68
C TYR A 831 -23.75 -16.25 6.88
N ASN A 832 -22.41 -16.39 6.90
CA ASN A 832 -21.64 -16.99 7.99
C ASN A 832 -21.10 -15.96 9.00
N ASN A 833 -21.02 -14.68 8.63
CA ASN A 833 -20.34 -13.62 9.37
C ASN A 833 -21.34 -12.48 9.60
N LYS A 834 -22.04 -12.53 10.74
CA LYS A 834 -23.31 -11.85 11.04
C LYS A 834 -23.23 -10.32 11.21
N THR A 835 -22.19 -9.70 10.70
CA THR A 835 -21.85 -8.28 10.76
C THR A 835 -23.02 -7.34 10.41
N ARG A 836 -23.40 -6.52 11.39
CA ARG A 836 -24.47 -5.51 11.34
C ARG A 836 -24.15 -4.36 12.29
N THR A 837 -24.69 -3.16 12.02
CA THR A 837 -24.74 -2.09 13.04
C THR A 837 -25.80 -2.40 14.10
N CYS A 838 -25.61 -1.87 15.31
CA CYS A 838 -26.54 -1.97 16.42
C CYS A 838 -26.87 -0.59 17.02
N SER A 839 -27.62 -0.54 18.12
CA SER A 839 -27.97 0.71 18.81
C SER A 839 -26.71 1.47 19.22
N GLY A 840 -26.63 2.76 18.89
CA GLY A 840 -25.47 3.62 19.15
C GLY A 840 -24.53 3.81 17.97
N ASP A 841 -24.58 2.94 16.96
CA ASP A 841 -23.89 3.18 15.68
C ASP A 841 -24.65 4.17 14.80
N SER A 842 -25.89 4.54 15.16
CA SER A 842 -26.69 5.57 14.48
C SER A 842 -25.88 6.85 14.29
N GLY A 843 -25.84 7.36 13.07
CA GLY A 843 -25.02 8.51 12.68
C GLY A 843 -23.58 8.19 12.27
N GLY A 844 -23.08 6.98 12.51
CA GLY A 844 -21.76 6.54 12.02
C GLY A 844 -21.70 6.47 10.48
N PRO A 845 -20.52 6.66 9.87
CA PRO A 845 -20.36 6.65 8.42
C PRO A 845 -20.36 5.23 7.83
N LEU A 846 -20.91 5.10 6.63
CA LEU A 846 -20.67 3.98 5.71
C LEU A 846 -19.67 4.44 4.66
N VAL A 847 -18.50 3.81 4.61
CA VAL A 847 -17.37 4.26 3.77
C VAL A 847 -17.09 3.29 2.65
N GLN A 848 -16.96 3.80 1.43
CA GLN A 848 -16.37 3.08 0.31
C GLN A 848 -14.91 3.52 0.14
N TYR A 849 -14.01 2.55 0.00
CA TYR A 849 -12.61 2.78 -0.29
C TYR A 849 -12.33 2.53 -1.77
N TYR A 850 -11.61 3.45 -2.40
CA TYR A 850 -11.06 3.28 -3.74
C TYR A 850 -9.54 3.08 -3.65
N GLY A 851 -8.96 2.34 -4.61
CA GLY A 851 -7.57 1.83 -4.58
C GLY A 851 -6.43 2.87 -4.57
N SER A 852 -6.72 4.14 -4.33
CA SER A 852 -5.78 5.26 -4.19
C SER A 852 -5.68 5.81 -2.76
N GLY A 853 -6.27 5.14 -1.77
CA GLY A 853 -6.42 5.66 -0.40
C GLY A 853 -7.59 6.65 -0.24
N LEU A 854 -8.35 6.88 -1.31
CA LEU A 854 -9.55 7.70 -1.31
C LEU A 854 -10.69 7.01 -0.55
N SER A 855 -11.12 7.61 0.55
CA SER A 855 -12.29 7.20 1.35
C SER A 855 -13.48 8.13 1.14
N VAL A 856 -14.64 7.57 0.82
CA VAL A 856 -15.87 8.30 0.49
C VAL A 856 -17.00 7.90 1.44
N ILE A 857 -17.69 8.85 2.09
CA ILE A 857 -18.93 8.53 2.84
C ILE A 857 -20.05 8.28 1.84
N VAL A 858 -20.43 7.03 1.63
CA VAL A 858 -21.54 6.63 0.74
C VAL A 858 -22.90 6.53 1.44
N GLY A 859 -22.90 6.45 2.77
CA GLY A 859 -24.11 6.47 3.59
C GLY A 859 -23.88 6.85 5.05
N ILE A 860 -24.96 7.07 5.79
CA ILE A 860 -24.97 7.35 7.23
C ILE A 860 -25.88 6.33 7.92
N SER A 861 -25.39 5.70 8.98
CA SER A 861 -26.11 4.67 9.76
C SER A 861 -27.41 5.25 10.32
N SER A 862 -28.54 4.60 10.05
CA SER A 862 -29.87 5.13 10.35
C SER A 862 -30.73 4.16 11.16
N PHE A 863 -30.95 2.94 10.69
CA PHE A 863 -31.86 2.01 11.37
C PHE A 863 -31.35 0.58 11.40
N VAL A 864 -31.86 -0.17 12.37
CA VAL A 864 -31.60 -1.60 12.59
C VAL A 864 -32.93 -2.33 12.69
N SER A 865 -32.94 -3.66 12.55
CA SER A 865 -34.19 -4.42 12.60
C SER A 865 -34.86 -4.35 13.97
N GLY A 866 -36.19 -4.26 13.97
CA GLY A 866 -37.01 -4.41 15.18
C GLY A 866 -36.97 -5.81 15.79
N ASN A 867 -36.33 -6.78 15.12
CA ASN A 867 -36.03 -8.11 15.65
C ASN A 867 -34.71 -8.18 16.46
N GLY A 868 -33.98 -7.06 16.59
CA GLY A 868 -32.64 -7.00 17.20
C GLY A 868 -31.52 -6.98 16.14
N CYS A 869 -30.34 -6.52 16.53
CA CYS A 869 -29.13 -6.54 15.70
C CYS A 869 -28.47 -7.93 15.65
N GLU A 870 -28.81 -8.84 16.58
CA GLU A 870 -28.45 -10.26 16.51
C GLU A 870 -29.28 -11.06 15.48
N SER A 871 -30.37 -10.46 14.96
CA SER A 871 -31.19 -11.07 13.91
C SER A 871 -30.45 -11.17 12.57
N SER A 872 -31.01 -11.91 11.61
CA SER A 872 -30.46 -12.03 10.25
C SER A 872 -30.73 -10.83 9.34
N ASP A 873 -31.49 -9.84 9.81
CA ASP A 873 -32.04 -8.77 8.97
C ASP A 873 -30.99 -7.67 8.70
N PRO A 874 -30.90 -7.08 7.50
CA PRO A 874 -29.84 -6.13 7.15
C PRO A 874 -30.01 -4.77 7.84
N SER A 875 -28.90 -4.08 8.11
CA SER A 875 -28.88 -2.73 8.68
C SER A 875 -29.18 -1.68 7.60
N GLY A 876 -29.86 -0.59 7.98
CA GLY A 876 -30.31 0.49 7.10
C GLY A 876 -29.54 1.80 7.25
N PHE A 877 -29.22 2.41 6.11
CA PHE A 877 -28.39 3.61 6.00
C PHE A 877 -29.05 4.64 5.05
N THR A 878 -28.93 5.93 5.37
CA THR A 878 -29.29 7.03 4.48
C THR A 878 -28.16 7.22 3.45
N ARG A 879 -28.45 7.08 2.15
CA ARG A 879 -27.45 7.31 1.06
C ARG A 879 -27.04 8.78 1.06
N THR A 880 -25.75 9.09 0.96
CA THR A 880 -25.28 10.49 0.91
C THR A 880 -25.44 11.15 -0.46
N TYR A 881 -25.25 10.38 -1.55
CA TYR A 881 -25.28 10.85 -2.94
C TYR A 881 -26.41 11.85 -3.28
N PRO A 882 -27.69 11.60 -2.92
CA PRO A 882 -28.80 12.51 -3.25
C PRO A 882 -28.75 13.87 -2.53
N TYR A 883 -27.86 14.02 -1.53
CA TYR A 883 -27.77 15.17 -0.65
C TYR A 883 -26.48 15.97 -0.81
N ASN A 884 -25.59 15.59 -1.72
CA ASN A 884 -24.30 16.24 -1.95
C ASN A 884 -24.41 17.78 -2.00
N ASP A 885 -25.27 18.31 -2.87
CA ASP A 885 -25.46 19.76 -3.04
C ASP A 885 -25.91 20.45 -1.75
N TRP A 886 -26.71 19.77 -0.92
CA TRP A 886 -27.19 20.31 0.36
C TRP A 886 -26.10 20.32 1.42
N ILE A 887 -25.33 19.23 1.54
CA ILE A 887 -24.17 19.15 2.44
C ILE A 887 -23.16 20.24 2.08
N LYS A 888 -22.79 20.35 0.81
CA LYS A 888 -21.83 21.35 0.30
C LYS A 888 -22.32 22.79 0.53
N ASN A 889 -23.57 23.10 0.17
CA ASN A 889 -24.15 24.44 0.30
C ASN A 889 -24.26 24.91 1.77
N ILE A 890 -24.54 24.01 2.72
CA ILE A 890 -24.55 24.36 4.15
C ILE A 890 -23.15 24.57 4.69
N THR A 891 -22.23 23.66 4.37
CA THR A 891 -20.92 23.58 5.02
C THR A 891 -19.90 24.53 4.38
N ASN A 892 -20.22 25.11 3.21
CA ASN A 892 -19.28 25.83 2.32
C ASN A 892 -18.03 25.00 1.96
N HIS A 893 -18.14 23.68 2.06
CA HIS A 893 -17.12 22.71 1.68
C HIS A 893 -17.42 22.28 0.24
N ILE A 894 -16.48 22.53 -0.68
CA ILE A 894 -16.67 22.31 -2.14
C ILE A 894 -16.10 20.95 -2.52
#